data_AF-A0A8D8QVP7-F1
#
_entry.id   AF-A0A8D8QVP7-F1
#
_cell.length_a   1.000
_cell.length_b   1.000
_cell.length_c   1.000
_cell.angle_alpha   90.00
_cell.angle_beta   90.00
_cell.angle_gamma   90.00
#
_symmetry.space_group_name_H-M   'P 1'
#
loop_
_entity.id
_entity.type
_entity.pdbx_description
1 polymer ?
#
loop_
_entity_poly.entity_id
_entity_poly.type
_entity_poly.pdbx_seq_one_letter_code
_entity_poly.pdbx_strand_id
1 'polypeptide(L)'
;MECRLETLFKKEDEYEILDKFVGNTLKGLQYQALFPYFKHVSTGFRVLTDSYVTVESGTGVVHQAPYFGEDDYRVCLSGGVITRDQEIVCPVDASGRFTEPVTDFLGLYVKDADKLIIKYLKDQSRLVSAGSVKHSYPFCWRSDTPLIYKAVPSWFIRVQHMNQDLLKCNSDTYWVPEFVKEKRFGNWLREARDWAISRNRYWGTPIPLWMSDDGEEIVCVGSIAELHRLSGISVEKDLHRESVDSVTIPSVRPGKPPLRRVPEVFDCWFESGSMPYAQLHFPFDNRRDFDDRFPADFIAEGIDQTRGWFYTLLVISTALFKQAPFRNLIANGLVLAQDGQKMSKSKRNYPDPMEIINRFGADALRLYLINSPVVRAENLRFKEEGVRDVLKDVFLPWYNAYRFLIQNIERYNTEEKTPPFLFNESEGSDNIMDCWIISFSESLIEFVRREMAAYRLYTVVPRLVLFIDNLTNWYVRMNRRRLKGEGGAADCKVALNGLTKVLFTMVRVMAPYTPFLCEHLYQNLRHLTGRLERSIHFIMMPQPNKGIIDTQIERAVKKMQSVVELGRVIRDRVTIPIKYPLREVVVIHNEPATLQEIQSLESYILQELNVRSVTFSSDKQKYGVSLRAEPDHKTLGARLKTAFKPVTQAIKNLTDTEVQAVLKAGHTELLGHRIEVSELRIMLGFAGPAAQQLAETYEAHSDNDVLVLLDVTPDQGMQDEGVAREIVNRVQKLRKKAHLVPTDPVTVYYAIHPVDSELGRVATEFNEFITSTLRAPFLTLTGGVQDKIVIEDTQQLKGSNLKLIITKTGGEPAVQPKCRYVNIVLANMDPGYGVNGHEATLFLENPANQNILSLDRLKREVEILFGLYSRQFSLTTSDGNTVSTDNLTTLHGKTLLVHKVSESNILNGDEVGASGNGGMTYSSAVHCQFVNVEYKSKQGVLVLSNPESTPCLTRRSDLVSRLQSLFNAPSSTTLDQFNIVGDISALL
;
A
#
# COMPACT_ATOMS: atom_id res chain seq x y z
N MET A 1 53.93 -16.11 -17.71
CA MET A 1 54.48 -14.87 -18.32
C MET A 1 54.37 -14.91 -19.84
N GLU A 2 54.74 -16.01 -20.51
CA GLU A 2 54.63 -16.15 -21.98
C GLU A 2 53.23 -15.79 -22.53
N CYS A 3 52.16 -16.29 -21.91
CA CYS A 3 50.78 -15.95 -22.29
C CYS A 3 50.39 -14.47 -22.12
N ARG A 4 51.28 -13.61 -21.58
CA ARG A 4 51.05 -12.16 -21.42
C ARG A 4 51.73 -11.32 -22.50
N LEU A 5 52.54 -11.93 -23.38
CA LEU A 5 53.24 -11.20 -24.45
C LEU A 5 52.26 -10.48 -25.38
N GLU A 6 51.11 -11.08 -25.68
CA GLU A 6 50.01 -10.48 -26.45
C GLU A 6 49.43 -9.20 -25.82
N THR A 7 49.64 -8.98 -24.51
CA THR A 7 49.20 -7.73 -23.85
C THR A 7 50.13 -6.56 -24.15
N LEU A 8 51.40 -6.83 -24.49
CA LEU A 8 52.43 -5.82 -24.76
C LEU A 8 52.68 -5.65 -26.26
N PHE A 9 52.66 -6.75 -27.02
CA PHE A 9 52.89 -6.80 -28.45
C PHE A 9 51.61 -7.21 -29.17
N LYS A 10 51.23 -6.50 -30.24
CA LYS A 10 49.96 -6.74 -30.93
C LYS A 10 50.04 -7.89 -31.93
N LYS A 11 51.26 -8.26 -32.33
CA LYS A 11 51.53 -9.32 -33.29
C LYS A 11 52.72 -10.15 -32.84
N GLU A 12 52.73 -11.42 -33.20
CA GLU A 12 53.81 -12.35 -32.83
C GLU A 12 55.14 -12.04 -33.54
N ASP A 13 55.14 -11.31 -34.66
CA ASP A 13 56.35 -10.87 -35.36
C ASP A 13 57.03 -9.65 -34.72
N GLU A 14 56.42 -9.06 -33.68
CA GLU A 14 57.00 -7.94 -32.92
C GLU A 14 57.97 -8.38 -31.81
N TYR A 15 58.09 -9.69 -31.54
CA TYR A 15 58.98 -10.23 -30.50
C TYR A 15 59.57 -11.60 -30.85
N GLU A 16 60.68 -11.95 -30.22
CA GLU A 16 61.29 -13.29 -30.27
C GLU A 16 61.48 -13.82 -28.84
N ILE A 17 61.10 -15.09 -28.59
CA ILE A 17 61.34 -15.72 -27.29
C ILE A 17 62.76 -16.28 -27.26
N LEU A 18 63.64 -15.63 -26.51
CA LEU A 18 65.04 -16.04 -26.39
C LEU A 18 65.27 -17.18 -25.38
N ASP A 19 64.48 -17.24 -24.30
CA ASP A 19 64.65 -18.22 -23.23
C ASP A 19 63.34 -18.50 -22.47
N LYS A 20 63.23 -19.68 -21.85
CA LYS A 20 62.11 -20.13 -21.02
C LYS A 20 62.60 -20.85 -19.76
N PHE A 21 62.21 -20.36 -18.60
CA PHE A 21 62.61 -20.93 -17.31
C PHE A 21 61.50 -20.81 -16.26
N VAL A 22 61.64 -21.59 -15.18
CA VAL A 22 60.72 -21.56 -14.03
C VAL A 22 60.95 -20.29 -13.23
N GLY A 23 59.90 -19.56 -12.85
CA GLY A 23 60.03 -18.25 -12.17
C GLY A 23 60.88 -18.25 -10.89
N ASN A 24 61.03 -19.39 -10.21
CA ASN A 24 61.91 -19.53 -9.05
C ASN A 24 63.39 -19.28 -9.38
N THR A 25 63.83 -19.42 -10.63
CA THR A 25 65.20 -19.07 -11.05
C THR A 25 65.47 -17.58 -10.92
N LEU A 26 64.44 -16.73 -10.95
CA LEU A 26 64.59 -15.28 -10.77
C LEU A 26 64.73 -14.87 -9.31
N LYS A 27 64.44 -15.76 -8.35
CA LYS A 27 64.41 -15.42 -6.92
C LYS A 27 65.75 -14.82 -6.47
N GLY A 28 65.70 -13.64 -5.88
CA GLY A 28 66.87 -12.94 -5.34
C GLY A 28 67.65 -12.12 -6.37
N LEU A 29 67.33 -12.20 -7.67
CA LEU A 29 67.96 -11.33 -8.68
C LEU A 29 67.71 -9.86 -8.35
N GLN A 30 68.76 -9.07 -8.34
CA GLN A 30 68.68 -7.63 -8.07
C GLN A 30 68.28 -6.86 -9.33
N TYR A 31 67.52 -5.78 -9.15
CA TYR A 31 67.12 -4.89 -10.23
C TYR A 31 67.34 -3.42 -9.85
N GLN A 32 67.48 -2.57 -10.85
CA GLN A 32 67.61 -1.13 -10.61
C GLN A 32 66.25 -0.52 -10.25
N ALA A 33 66.16 0.09 -9.05
CA ALA A 33 64.97 0.82 -8.59
C ALA A 33 64.45 1.84 -9.61
N LEU A 34 63.12 1.96 -9.77
CA LEU A 34 62.49 2.97 -10.65
C LEU A 34 62.84 4.41 -10.25
N PHE A 35 62.92 4.66 -8.94
CA PHE A 35 63.22 5.96 -8.33
C PHE A 35 64.42 5.85 -7.38
N PRO A 36 65.19 6.94 -7.18
CA PRO A 36 66.39 6.90 -6.35
C PRO A 36 66.13 7.02 -4.83
N TYR A 37 64.94 7.47 -4.41
CA TYR A 37 64.69 7.94 -3.03
C TYR A 37 64.98 6.90 -1.93
N PHE A 38 64.75 5.62 -2.21
CA PHE A 38 64.90 4.52 -1.25
C PHE A 38 66.07 3.59 -1.56
N LYS A 39 67.02 3.99 -2.42
CA LYS A 39 68.18 3.17 -2.81
C LYS A 39 69.05 2.69 -1.64
N HIS A 40 68.97 3.37 -0.49
CA HIS A 40 69.71 3.01 0.72
C HIS A 40 69.18 1.72 1.40
N VAL A 41 67.98 1.23 1.04
CA VAL A 41 67.41 -0.02 1.57
C VAL A 41 68.13 -1.22 0.93
N SER A 42 69.18 -1.70 1.60
CA SER A 42 70.11 -2.73 1.11
C SER A 42 69.49 -4.12 0.91
N THR A 43 68.41 -4.43 1.62
CA THR A 43 67.65 -5.69 1.51
C THR A 43 66.59 -5.66 0.40
N GLY A 44 66.34 -4.49 -0.19
CA GLY A 44 65.32 -4.24 -1.20
C GLY A 44 65.78 -4.52 -2.64
N PHE A 45 64.95 -4.08 -3.59
CA PHE A 45 65.22 -4.11 -5.05
C PHE A 45 65.72 -5.45 -5.60
N ARG A 46 65.09 -6.54 -5.14
CA ARG A 46 65.30 -7.89 -5.64
C ARG A 46 63.99 -8.59 -5.94
N VAL A 47 64.03 -9.62 -6.78
CA VAL A 47 62.85 -10.43 -7.12
C VAL A 47 62.48 -11.35 -5.96
N LEU A 48 61.21 -11.29 -5.55
CA LEU A 48 60.59 -12.21 -4.60
C LEU A 48 59.63 -13.15 -5.35
N THR A 49 59.35 -14.31 -4.77
CA THR A 49 58.48 -15.34 -5.35
C THR A 49 57.36 -15.68 -4.36
N ASP A 50 56.11 -15.62 -4.81
CA ASP A 50 54.93 -15.97 -4.02
C ASP A 50 53.82 -16.50 -4.95
N SER A 51 52.92 -17.32 -4.42
CA SER A 51 51.87 -17.98 -5.20
C SER A 51 50.62 -17.13 -5.46
N TYR A 52 50.52 -15.92 -4.89
CA TYR A 52 49.37 -15.03 -5.13
C TYR A 52 49.36 -14.41 -6.54
N VAL A 53 50.50 -14.41 -7.24
CA VAL A 53 50.63 -13.81 -8.58
C VAL A 53 49.98 -14.71 -9.62
N THR A 54 49.01 -14.16 -10.36
CA THR A 54 48.27 -14.90 -11.40
C THR A 54 48.72 -14.52 -12.82
N VAL A 55 48.33 -15.32 -13.80
CA VAL A 55 48.56 -15.07 -15.24
C VAL A 55 47.36 -14.41 -15.94
N GLU A 56 46.33 -14.02 -15.19
CA GLU A 56 45.09 -13.47 -15.75
C GLU A 56 45.19 -11.96 -16.03
N SER A 57 46.05 -11.25 -15.29
CA SER A 57 46.20 -9.79 -15.37
C SER A 57 47.65 -9.33 -15.27
N GLY A 58 47.95 -8.15 -15.80
CA GLY A 58 49.29 -7.57 -15.80
C GLY A 58 50.30 -8.33 -16.67
N THR A 59 51.54 -8.44 -16.19
CA THR A 59 52.67 -9.09 -16.88
C THR A 59 53.05 -10.45 -16.27
N GLY A 60 52.43 -10.83 -15.15
CA GLY A 60 52.88 -11.94 -14.30
C GLY A 60 54.06 -11.58 -13.38
N VAL A 61 54.50 -10.32 -13.37
CA VAL A 61 55.43 -9.75 -12.38
C VAL A 61 54.72 -8.59 -11.69
N VAL A 62 54.73 -8.57 -10.35
CA VAL A 62 53.97 -7.59 -9.55
C VAL A 62 54.93 -6.71 -8.75
N HIS A 63 54.80 -5.40 -8.91
CA HIS A 63 55.50 -4.42 -8.07
C HIS A 63 55.05 -4.57 -6.61
N GLN A 64 56.01 -4.54 -5.68
CA GLN A 64 55.75 -4.65 -4.25
C GLN A 64 55.97 -3.29 -3.57
N ALA A 65 54.92 -2.77 -2.93
CA ALA A 65 54.97 -1.60 -2.06
C ALA A 65 54.43 -1.99 -0.68
N PRO A 66 55.29 -2.43 0.27
CA PRO A 66 54.88 -3.15 1.47
C PRO A 66 53.85 -2.43 2.34
N TYR A 67 53.80 -1.11 2.30
CA TYR A 67 52.91 -0.32 3.14
C TYR A 67 51.62 0.14 2.42
N PHE A 68 51.36 -0.37 1.22
CA PHE A 68 50.19 -0.03 0.40
C PHE A 68 49.38 -1.24 -0.10
N GLY A 69 49.74 -2.46 0.32
CA GLY A 69 49.02 -3.70 0.00
C GLY A 69 49.23 -4.77 1.08
N GLU A 70 48.18 -5.56 1.39
CA GLU A 70 48.27 -6.64 2.40
C GLU A 70 49.23 -7.76 1.93
N ASP A 71 49.10 -8.20 0.68
CA ASP A 71 50.00 -9.18 0.09
C ASP A 71 51.42 -8.64 -0.02
N ASP A 72 51.58 -7.39 -0.44
CA ASP A 72 52.89 -6.73 -0.52
C ASP A 72 53.59 -6.72 0.85
N TYR A 73 52.86 -6.36 1.91
CA TYR A 73 53.36 -6.40 3.28
C TYR A 73 53.82 -7.81 3.66
N ARG A 74 52.95 -8.80 3.45
CA ARG A 74 53.21 -10.21 3.78
C ARG A 74 54.43 -10.75 3.03
N VAL A 75 54.51 -10.54 1.72
CA VAL A 75 55.58 -11.05 0.85
C VAL A 75 56.90 -10.35 1.16
N CYS A 76 56.90 -9.03 1.33
CA CYS A 76 58.11 -8.29 1.72
C CYS A 76 58.61 -8.68 3.12
N LEU A 77 57.69 -8.94 4.07
CA LEU A 77 58.04 -9.38 5.42
C LEU A 77 58.66 -10.78 5.40
N SER A 78 58.01 -11.75 4.74
CA SER A 78 58.55 -13.10 4.56
C SER A 78 59.86 -13.10 3.77
N GLY A 79 60.00 -12.18 2.82
CA GLY A 79 61.20 -11.98 2.01
C GLY A 79 62.30 -11.20 2.72
N GLY A 80 62.13 -10.76 3.97
CA GLY A 80 63.12 -10.00 4.73
C GLY A 80 63.47 -8.62 4.15
N VAL A 81 62.59 -8.06 3.30
CA VAL A 81 62.71 -6.68 2.78
C VAL A 81 62.29 -5.69 3.86
N ILE A 82 61.33 -6.08 4.69
CA ILE A 82 60.88 -5.34 5.88
C ILE A 82 60.95 -6.26 7.10
N THR A 83 61.09 -5.70 8.30
CA THR A 83 60.90 -6.41 9.57
C THR A 83 59.67 -5.87 10.30
N ARG A 84 59.22 -6.55 11.37
CA ARG A 84 58.06 -6.09 12.17
C ARG A 84 58.39 -4.86 13.02
N ASP A 85 59.65 -4.76 13.46
CA ASP A 85 60.09 -3.77 14.44
C ASP A 85 60.79 -2.56 13.79
N GLN A 86 60.79 -2.47 12.47
CA GLN A 86 61.32 -1.30 11.76
C GLN A 86 60.30 -0.18 11.67
N GLU A 87 60.81 1.05 11.55
CA GLU A 87 59.98 2.22 11.25
C GLU A 87 59.25 2.07 9.90
N ILE A 88 58.00 2.50 9.86
CA ILE A 88 57.17 2.42 8.65
C ILE A 88 57.71 3.39 7.59
N VAL A 89 58.20 2.84 6.48
CA VAL A 89 58.68 3.62 5.34
C VAL A 89 57.52 3.93 4.39
N CYS A 90 56.71 4.93 4.72
CA CYS A 90 55.57 5.37 3.91
C CYS A 90 55.67 6.86 3.54
N PRO A 91 56.01 7.21 2.29
CA PRO A 91 56.20 8.61 1.87
C PRO A 91 54.88 9.31 1.54
N VAL A 92 53.81 9.03 2.28
CA VAL A 92 52.49 9.62 2.07
C VAL A 92 51.91 9.99 3.42
N ASP A 93 51.48 11.24 3.60
CA ASP A 93 50.91 11.75 4.85
C ASP A 93 49.46 11.27 5.10
N ALA A 94 48.82 11.79 6.15
CA ALA A 94 47.43 11.46 6.49
C ALA A 94 46.39 12.06 5.51
N SER A 95 46.79 13.06 4.71
CA SER A 95 45.97 13.70 3.68
C SER A 95 46.15 13.07 2.30
N GLY A 96 46.92 11.99 2.20
CA GLY A 96 47.21 11.32 0.93
C GLY A 96 48.16 12.13 0.04
N ARG A 97 49.05 12.95 0.62
CA ARG A 97 50.05 13.73 -0.09
C ARG A 97 51.45 13.18 0.10
N PHE A 98 52.29 13.27 -0.93
CA PHE A 98 53.67 12.80 -0.84
C PHE A 98 54.51 13.60 0.15
N THR A 99 55.39 12.93 0.89
CA THR A 99 56.34 13.51 1.84
C THR A 99 57.78 13.17 1.46
N GLU A 100 58.75 13.74 2.17
CA GLU A 100 60.14 13.31 2.07
C GLU A 100 60.26 11.80 2.33
N PRO A 101 61.19 11.08 1.66
CA PRO A 101 62.23 11.59 0.74
C PRO A 101 61.79 11.77 -0.73
N VAL A 102 60.49 11.73 -1.05
CA VAL A 102 60.00 11.87 -2.43
C VAL A 102 59.94 13.34 -2.84
N THR A 103 61.04 13.85 -3.40
CA THR A 103 61.21 15.29 -3.70
C THR A 103 60.47 15.76 -4.95
N ASP A 104 60.41 14.95 -6.01
CA ASP A 104 59.85 15.38 -7.30
C ASP A 104 58.32 15.54 -7.28
N PHE A 105 57.64 14.96 -6.28
CA PHE A 105 56.19 14.99 -6.12
C PHE A 105 55.75 15.54 -4.75
N LEU A 106 56.68 16.15 -4.00
CA LEU A 106 56.47 16.58 -2.61
C LEU A 106 55.21 17.46 -2.47
N GLY A 107 54.34 17.11 -1.51
CA GLY A 107 53.11 17.83 -1.21
C GLY A 107 51.94 17.60 -2.18
N LEU A 108 52.15 16.87 -3.28
CA LEU A 108 51.08 16.54 -4.23
C LEU A 108 50.21 15.40 -3.72
N TYR A 109 48.90 15.49 -3.96
CA TYR A 109 47.97 14.40 -3.72
C TYR A 109 48.27 13.22 -4.66
N VAL A 110 48.20 11.99 -4.14
CA VAL A 110 48.62 10.78 -4.87
C VAL A 110 48.00 10.63 -6.26
N LYS A 111 46.73 10.99 -6.46
CA LYS A 111 46.06 10.89 -7.77
C LYS A 111 46.46 12.00 -8.74
N ASP A 112 46.82 13.18 -8.22
CA ASP A 112 47.30 14.28 -9.06
C ASP A 112 48.73 14.00 -9.55
N ALA A 113 49.52 13.29 -8.73
CA ALA A 113 50.87 12.89 -9.06
C ALA A 113 50.95 11.82 -10.16
N ASP A 114 49.91 11.00 -10.38
CA ASP A 114 49.91 9.90 -11.37
C ASP A 114 50.39 10.36 -12.76
N LYS A 115 49.92 11.52 -13.24
CA LYS A 115 50.32 12.07 -14.55
C LYS A 115 51.80 12.48 -14.59
N LEU A 116 52.31 13.03 -13.49
CA LEU A 116 53.71 13.47 -13.39
C LEU A 116 54.65 12.28 -13.24
N ILE A 117 54.24 11.24 -12.51
CA ILE A 117 54.96 9.97 -12.38
C ILE A 117 55.09 9.31 -13.76
N ILE A 118 54.00 9.23 -14.53
CA ILE A 118 54.03 8.69 -15.91
C ILE A 118 55.00 9.49 -16.79
N LYS A 119 54.95 10.84 -16.71
CA LYS A 119 55.86 11.70 -17.45
C LYS A 119 57.32 11.45 -17.05
N TYR A 120 57.63 11.39 -15.76
CA TYR A 120 58.97 11.10 -15.26
C TYR A 120 59.50 9.77 -15.81
N LEU A 121 58.71 8.70 -15.71
CA LEU A 121 59.11 7.38 -16.21
C LEU A 121 59.32 7.36 -17.73
N LYS A 122 58.52 8.14 -18.47
CA LYS A 122 58.69 8.33 -19.92
C LYS A 122 59.99 9.07 -20.24
N ASP A 123 60.25 10.18 -19.54
CA ASP A 123 61.44 11.01 -19.74
C ASP A 123 62.73 10.23 -19.40
N GLN A 124 62.65 9.28 -18.46
CA GLN A 124 63.75 8.36 -18.12
C GLN A 124 63.85 7.13 -19.03
N SER A 125 63.00 7.01 -20.07
CA SER A 125 62.94 5.83 -20.97
C SER A 125 62.69 4.49 -20.25
N ARG A 126 61.88 4.52 -19.17
CA ARG A 126 61.53 3.34 -18.35
C ARG A 126 60.04 2.96 -18.42
N LEU A 127 59.30 3.59 -19.33
CA LEU A 127 57.88 3.32 -19.58
C LEU A 127 57.74 2.50 -20.87
N VAL A 128 57.36 1.23 -20.74
CA VAL A 128 57.20 0.30 -21.88
C VAL A 128 55.84 0.47 -22.56
N SER A 129 54.76 0.58 -21.78
CA SER A 129 53.40 0.72 -22.29
C SER A 129 52.56 1.59 -21.34
N ALA A 130 51.64 2.36 -21.90
CA ALA A 130 50.71 3.20 -21.16
C ALA A 130 49.31 3.13 -21.79
N GLY A 131 48.28 2.96 -20.97
CA GLY A 131 46.89 2.85 -21.41
C GLY A 131 45.92 3.13 -20.27
N SER A 132 44.61 2.98 -20.55
CA SER A 132 43.55 3.17 -19.57
C SER A 132 42.77 1.87 -19.35
N VAL A 133 42.40 1.60 -18.12
CA VAL A 133 41.61 0.44 -17.73
C VAL A 133 40.35 0.88 -16.98
N LYS A 134 39.20 0.28 -17.32
CA LYS A 134 37.95 0.49 -16.60
C LYS A 134 37.75 -0.66 -15.62
N HIS A 135 37.72 -0.37 -14.33
CA HIS A 135 37.53 -1.37 -13.28
C HIS A 135 36.72 -0.82 -12.10
N SER A 136 36.33 -1.71 -11.19
CA SER A 136 35.77 -1.31 -9.89
C SER A 136 36.90 -0.88 -8.95
N TYR A 137 36.72 0.24 -8.29
CA TYR A 137 37.69 0.79 -7.33
C TYR A 137 36.97 1.17 -6.03
N PRO A 138 37.57 0.99 -4.84
CA PRO A 138 36.94 1.32 -3.57
C PRO A 138 36.90 2.83 -3.32
N PHE A 139 35.75 3.33 -2.86
CA PHE A 139 35.51 4.73 -2.51
C PHE A 139 35.01 4.85 -1.07
N CYS A 140 35.27 6.00 -0.45
CA CYS A 140 34.72 6.32 0.86
C CYS A 140 33.20 6.37 0.78
N TRP A 141 32.51 5.55 1.57
CA TRP A 141 31.04 5.44 1.58
C TRP A 141 30.29 6.71 2.02
N ARG A 142 31.00 7.73 2.50
CA ARG A 142 30.44 9.04 2.88
C ARG A 142 30.85 10.19 1.98
N SER A 143 32.12 10.26 1.58
CA SER A 143 32.67 11.41 0.84
C SER A 143 32.86 11.16 -0.64
N ASP A 144 32.67 9.92 -1.12
CA ASP A 144 32.90 9.51 -2.50
C ASP A 144 34.32 9.83 -3.02
N THR A 145 35.30 9.92 -2.12
CA THR A 145 36.73 10.07 -2.45
C THR A 145 37.37 8.69 -2.66
N PRO A 146 38.28 8.51 -3.62
CA PRO A 146 38.97 7.24 -3.84
C PRO A 146 39.75 6.81 -2.59
N LEU A 147 39.60 5.56 -2.17
CA LEU A 147 40.36 5.01 -1.05
C LEU A 147 41.78 4.62 -1.51
N ILE A 148 42.73 4.73 -0.58
CA ILE A 148 44.07 4.16 -0.73
C ILE A 148 44.32 3.22 0.45
N TYR A 149 44.97 2.10 0.18
CA TYR A 149 45.48 1.24 1.24
C TYR A 149 46.81 1.84 1.72
N LYS A 150 46.92 2.06 3.03
CA LYS A 150 48.12 2.60 3.65
C LYS A 150 48.26 1.98 5.04
N ALA A 151 49.47 1.58 5.40
CA ALA A 151 49.78 1.16 6.77
C ALA A 151 49.61 2.34 7.73
N VAL A 152 48.72 2.18 8.70
CA VAL A 152 48.46 3.14 9.77
C VAL A 152 48.34 2.38 11.09
N PRO A 153 48.79 2.96 12.23
CA PRO A 153 48.52 2.38 13.53
C PRO A 153 47.01 2.35 13.78
N SER A 154 46.50 1.23 14.32
CA SER A 154 45.07 1.05 14.60
C SER A 154 44.88 0.01 15.70
N TRP A 155 43.80 0.16 16.46
CA TRP A 155 43.33 -0.81 17.44
C TRP A 155 42.39 -1.83 16.78
N PHE A 156 42.59 -3.11 17.10
CA PHE A 156 41.85 -4.22 16.52
C PHE A 156 41.20 -5.11 17.59
N ILE A 157 40.00 -5.59 17.31
CA ILE A 157 39.40 -6.73 18.01
C ILE A 157 39.76 -8.01 17.24
N ARG A 158 40.23 -9.03 17.98
CA ARG A 158 40.65 -10.33 17.45
C ARG A 158 39.46 -11.21 17.05
N VAL A 159 38.86 -10.93 15.90
CA VAL A 159 37.69 -11.65 15.38
C VAL A 159 38.08 -13.00 14.79
N GLN A 160 39.26 -13.11 14.17
CA GLN A 160 39.70 -14.34 13.51
C GLN A 160 39.71 -15.55 14.46
N HIS A 161 40.07 -15.30 15.72
CA HIS A 161 40.15 -16.32 16.75
C HIS A 161 38.79 -16.88 17.18
N MET A 162 37.70 -16.15 16.98
CA MET A 162 36.34 -16.55 17.38
C MET A 162 35.46 -16.99 16.20
N ASN A 163 36.04 -17.24 15.02
CA ASN A 163 35.30 -17.58 13.81
C ASN A 163 34.38 -18.80 13.98
N GLN A 164 34.85 -19.87 14.64
CA GLN A 164 34.03 -21.04 14.96
C GLN A 164 32.84 -20.68 15.87
N ASP A 165 33.07 -19.87 16.91
CA ASP A 165 32.00 -19.42 17.81
C ASP A 165 30.98 -18.52 17.08
N LEU A 166 31.44 -17.68 16.15
CA LEU A 166 30.56 -16.84 15.33
C LEU A 166 29.66 -17.67 14.42
N LEU A 167 30.23 -18.70 13.78
CA LEU A 167 29.46 -19.60 12.93
C LEU A 167 28.43 -20.39 13.74
N LYS A 168 28.78 -20.83 14.96
CA LYS A 168 27.85 -21.47 15.90
C LYS A 168 26.74 -20.52 16.35
N CYS A 169 27.09 -19.32 16.82
CA CYS A 169 26.10 -18.33 17.22
C CYS A 169 25.17 -17.99 16.04
N ASN A 170 25.71 -17.84 14.83
CA ASN A 170 24.90 -17.63 13.64
C ASN A 170 23.98 -18.83 13.36
N SER A 171 24.45 -20.08 13.50
CA SER A 171 23.62 -21.26 13.27
C SER A 171 22.42 -21.33 14.21
N ASP A 172 22.55 -20.83 15.44
CA ASP A 172 21.51 -20.82 16.48
C ASP A 172 20.39 -19.78 16.23
N THR A 173 20.48 -19.00 15.16
CA THR A 173 19.49 -17.98 14.80
C THR A 173 18.61 -18.40 13.62
N TYR A 174 17.38 -17.90 13.57
CA TYR A 174 16.46 -18.09 12.45
C TYR A 174 16.41 -16.83 11.55
N TRP A 175 16.55 -17.01 10.25
CA TRP A 175 16.61 -15.90 9.29
C TRP A 175 15.54 -16.04 8.21
N VAL A 176 14.92 -14.92 7.85
CA VAL A 176 14.02 -14.81 6.71
C VAL A 176 14.55 -13.74 5.75
N PRO A 177 14.91 -14.08 4.50
CA PRO A 177 14.99 -15.42 3.92
C PRO A 177 16.28 -16.16 4.30
N GLU A 178 16.20 -17.49 4.37
CA GLU A 178 17.27 -18.39 4.84
C GLU A 178 18.58 -18.25 4.05
N PHE A 179 18.52 -18.03 2.73
CA PHE A 179 19.73 -17.93 1.90
C PHE A 179 20.66 -16.78 2.33
N VAL A 180 20.13 -15.74 3.00
CA VAL A 180 20.94 -14.61 3.50
C VAL A 180 21.86 -15.08 4.62
N LYS A 181 21.35 -15.91 5.54
CA LYS A 181 22.10 -16.50 6.66
C LYS A 181 23.30 -17.29 6.16
N GLU A 182 23.10 -18.17 5.20
CA GLU A 182 24.14 -19.10 4.76
C GLU A 182 25.08 -18.48 3.72
N LYS A 183 24.50 -17.92 2.64
CA LYS A 183 25.29 -17.54 1.45
C LYS A 183 25.89 -16.14 1.56
N ARG A 184 25.18 -15.18 2.15
CA ARG A 184 25.69 -13.80 2.25
C ARG A 184 26.44 -13.55 3.55
N PHE A 185 25.84 -13.94 4.66
CA PHE A 185 26.39 -13.68 5.99
C PHE A 185 27.37 -14.76 6.42
N GLY A 186 26.97 -16.03 6.38
CA GLY A 186 27.80 -17.17 6.76
C GLY A 186 29.11 -17.28 5.97
N ASN A 187 29.06 -17.15 4.63
CA ASN A 187 30.28 -17.12 3.80
C ASN A 187 31.28 -16.06 4.25
N TRP A 188 30.78 -14.90 4.67
CA TRP A 188 31.63 -13.80 5.08
C TRP A 188 32.16 -13.94 6.51
N LEU A 189 31.39 -14.54 7.43
CA LEU A 189 31.89 -14.89 8.76
C LEU A 189 33.09 -15.84 8.67
N ARG A 190 33.07 -16.82 7.74
CA ARG A 190 34.19 -17.77 7.56
C ARG A 190 35.51 -17.10 7.19
N GLU A 191 35.44 -15.96 6.51
CA GLU A 191 36.61 -15.20 6.06
C GLU A 191 36.83 -13.92 6.88
N ALA A 192 36.11 -13.77 8.00
CA ALA A 192 36.17 -12.56 8.81
C ALA A 192 37.60 -12.30 9.32
N ARG A 193 38.07 -11.09 9.06
CA ARG A 193 39.35 -10.56 9.54
C ARG A 193 39.16 -9.85 10.87
N ASP A 194 40.28 -9.55 11.54
CA ASP A 194 40.26 -8.74 12.75
C ASP A 194 39.67 -7.36 12.48
N TRP A 195 38.84 -6.89 13.39
CA TRP A 195 38.05 -5.68 13.18
C TRP A 195 38.81 -4.47 13.70
N ALA A 196 39.19 -3.57 12.79
CA ALA A 196 39.74 -2.25 13.11
C ALA A 196 38.67 -1.36 13.76
N ILE A 197 38.75 -1.14 15.06
CA ILE A 197 37.76 -0.42 15.87
C ILE A 197 38.13 1.03 16.17
N SER A 198 39.37 1.46 15.94
CA SER A 198 39.76 2.85 16.18
C SER A 198 39.54 3.74 14.98
N ARG A 199 39.17 4.99 15.23
CA ARG A 199 39.02 6.05 14.23
C ARG A 199 39.75 7.30 14.71
N ASN A 200 40.61 7.87 13.86
CA ASN A 200 41.23 9.17 14.10
C ASN A 200 40.23 10.28 13.80
N ARG A 201 39.23 10.44 14.69
CA ARG A 201 38.12 11.40 14.59
C ARG A 201 37.91 12.11 15.92
N TYR A 202 37.04 13.12 15.90
CA TYR A 202 36.71 13.94 17.07
C TYR A 202 35.44 13.46 17.77
N TRP A 203 34.33 13.36 17.03
CA TRP A 203 33.04 12.93 17.55
C TRP A 203 32.92 11.40 17.55
N GLY A 204 32.67 10.84 18.72
CA GLY A 204 32.50 9.40 18.98
C GLY A 204 32.94 9.06 20.40
N THR A 205 32.62 7.85 20.84
CA THR A 205 33.02 7.37 22.17
C THR A 205 34.54 7.23 22.25
N PRO A 206 35.25 7.94 23.16
CA PRO A 206 36.70 7.80 23.31
C PRO A 206 37.11 6.38 23.70
N ILE A 207 38.19 5.86 23.10
CA ILE A 207 38.74 4.56 23.52
C ILE A 207 39.38 4.74 24.90
N PRO A 208 39.00 3.93 25.92
CA PRO A 208 39.40 4.16 27.31
C PRO A 208 40.76 3.52 27.63
N LEU A 209 41.75 3.74 26.77
CA LEU A 209 43.11 3.26 26.94
C LEU A 209 44.05 4.43 27.27
N TRP A 210 44.72 4.34 28.41
CA TRP A 210 45.81 5.24 28.81
C TRP A 210 47.14 4.54 28.58
N MET A 211 48.04 5.17 27.84
CA MET A 211 49.26 4.57 27.35
C MET A 211 50.47 5.49 27.61
N SER A 212 51.63 4.89 27.83
CA SER A 212 52.91 5.60 27.89
C SER A 212 53.41 5.95 26.48
N ASP A 213 54.24 6.99 26.36
CA ASP A 213 54.79 7.40 25.05
C ASP A 213 55.59 6.28 24.34
N ASP A 214 56.20 5.36 25.11
CA ASP A 214 56.93 4.20 24.61
C ASP A 214 56.05 2.96 24.33
N GLY A 215 54.75 3.02 24.65
CA GLY A 215 53.79 1.93 24.41
C GLY A 215 53.94 0.69 25.30
N GLU A 216 54.90 0.67 26.23
CA GLU A 216 55.17 -0.49 27.09
C GLU A 216 54.18 -0.64 28.26
N GLU A 217 53.48 0.44 28.62
CA GLU A 217 52.50 0.45 29.71
C GLU A 217 51.15 0.96 29.21
N ILE A 218 50.10 0.15 29.39
CA ILE A 218 48.74 0.42 28.90
C ILE A 218 47.74 0.04 29.98
N VAL A 219 46.83 0.97 30.31
CA VAL A 219 45.74 0.80 31.27
C VAL A 219 44.40 0.96 30.55
N CYS A 220 43.56 -0.08 30.60
CA CYS A 220 42.19 -0.05 30.08
C CYS A 220 41.21 0.25 31.20
N VAL A 221 40.49 1.36 31.11
CA VAL A 221 39.56 1.83 32.14
C VAL A 221 38.14 1.38 31.81
N GLY A 222 37.51 0.64 32.71
CA GLY A 222 36.19 0.04 32.50
C GLY A 222 35.01 0.86 33.05
N SER A 223 35.25 1.89 33.85
CA SER A 223 34.17 2.71 34.44
C SER A 223 34.63 4.10 34.87
N ILE A 224 33.66 5.02 35.07
CA ILE A 224 33.92 6.36 35.61
C ILE A 224 34.53 6.28 37.01
N ALA A 225 34.03 5.37 37.86
CA ALA A 225 34.54 5.15 39.21
C ALA A 225 36.00 4.67 39.20
N GLU A 226 36.35 3.79 38.25
CA GLU A 226 37.73 3.35 38.05
C GLU A 226 38.63 4.48 37.56
N LEU A 227 38.17 5.30 36.61
CA LEU A 227 38.92 6.47 36.14
C LEU A 227 39.23 7.42 37.30
N HIS A 228 38.25 7.71 38.14
CA HIS A 228 38.43 8.54 39.33
C HIS A 228 39.45 7.93 40.31
N ARG A 229 39.36 6.63 40.58
CA ARG A 229 40.31 5.92 41.46
C ARG A 229 41.76 5.98 40.93
N LEU A 230 41.95 5.88 39.62
CA LEU A 230 43.27 5.82 38.99
C LEU A 230 43.89 7.19 38.74
N SER A 231 43.08 8.20 38.39
CA SER A 231 43.56 9.54 38.05
C SER A 231 43.48 10.54 39.20
N GLY A 232 42.62 10.30 40.20
CA GLY A 232 42.25 11.28 41.22
C GLY A 232 41.36 12.42 40.71
N ILE A 233 40.88 12.36 39.46
CA ILE A 233 40.06 13.38 38.82
C ILE A 233 38.63 12.84 38.64
N SER A 234 37.63 13.57 39.14
CA SER A 234 36.22 13.26 38.94
C SER A 234 35.72 13.82 37.61
N VAL A 235 35.22 12.95 36.74
CA VAL A 235 34.56 13.32 35.48
C VAL A 235 33.08 12.95 35.60
N GLU A 236 32.20 13.93 35.81
CA GLU A 236 30.84 13.65 36.33
C GLU A 236 29.72 13.63 35.28
N LYS A 237 29.89 14.26 34.10
CA LYS A 237 28.75 14.46 33.16
C LYS A 237 29.01 14.05 31.73
N ASP A 238 30.24 14.22 31.25
CA ASP A 238 30.56 14.02 29.85
C ASP A 238 31.90 13.30 29.70
N LEU A 239 31.89 12.22 28.93
CA LEU A 239 33.06 11.40 28.64
C LEU A 239 33.60 11.59 27.23
N HIS A 240 33.13 12.62 26.49
CA HIS A 240 33.71 12.96 25.19
C HIS A 240 35.13 13.52 25.33
N ARG A 241 35.84 13.54 24.20
CA ARG A 241 37.29 13.85 24.13
C ARG A 241 37.68 15.14 24.84
N GLU A 242 36.90 16.20 24.66
CA GLU A 242 37.09 17.50 25.28
C GLU A 242 37.14 17.46 26.82
N SER A 243 36.48 16.47 27.41
CA SER A 243 36.36 16.28 28.85
C SER A 243 37.38 15.29 29.41
N VAL A 244 37.86 14.33 28.60
CA VAL A 244 38.72 13.22 29.07
C VAL A 244 40.16 13.23 28.56
N ASP A 245 40.47 13.93 27.45
CA ASP A 245 41.82 13.91 26.85
C ASP A 245 42.89 14.51 27.78
N SER A 246 42.52 15.44 28.67
CA SER A 246 43.44 16.05 29.65
C SER A 246 43.66 15.21 30.92
N VAL A 247 42.87 14.15 31.14
CA VAL A 247 42.98 13.29 32.32
C VAL A 247 44.15 12.34 32.15
N THR A 248 45.06 12.30 33.13
CA THR A 248 46.24 11.42 33.12
C THR A 248 46.22 10.42 34.27
N ILE A 249 46.86 9.27 34.09
CA ILE A 249 47.00 8.24 35.13
C ILE A 249 48.49 8.14 35.52
N PRO A 250 48.86 8.18 36.81
CA PRO A 250 50.25 8.00 37.23
C PRO A 250 50.81 6.65 36.75
N SER A 251 52.00 6.67 36.15
CA SER A 251 52.69 5.43 35.74
C SER A 251 53.14 4.63 36.96
N VAL A 252 53.01 3.30 36.89
CA VAL A 252 53.56 2.41 37.94
C VAL A 252 55.06 2.18 37.78
N ARG A 253 55.64 2.58 36.64
CA ARG A 253 57.08 2.49 36.37
C ARG A 253 57.81 3.68 37.00
N PRO A 254 58.74 3.47 37.94
CA PRO A 254 59.43 4.56 38.63
C PRO A 254 60.11 5.54 37.68
N GLY A 255 59.86 6.84 37.88
CA GLY A 255 60.49 7.93 37.11
C GLY A 255 59.94 8.16 35.70
N LYS A 256 58.91 7.42 35.26
CA LYS A 256 58.25 7.63 33.96
C LYS A 256 57.12 8.67 34.07
N PRO A 257 56.82 9.41 32.99
CA PRO A 257 55.72 10.38 32.99
C PRO A 257 54.34 9.70 33.14
N PRO A 258 53.30 10.43 33.56
CA PRO A 258 51.93 9.92 33.60
C PRO A 258 51.45 9.44 32.22
N LEU A 259 50.65 8.37 32.22
CA LEU A 259 49.99 7.84 31.04
C LEU A 259 48.95 8.82 30.51
N ARG A 260 48.80 8.88 29.19
CA ARG A 260 47.82 9.72 28.49
C ARG A 260 46.85 8.86 27.70
N ARG A 261 45.60 9.30 27.56
CA ARG A 261 44.62 8.60 26.73
C ARG A 261 45.11 8.55 25.28
N VAL A 262 44.92 7.41 24.62
CA VAL A 262 45.13 7.30 23.17
C VAL A 262 44.20 8.27 22.44
N PRO A 263 44.61 8.91 21.33
CA PRO A 263 43.80 9.98 20.72
C PRO A 263 42.53 9.49 20.01
N GLU A 264 42.42 8.20 19.68
CA GLU A 264 41.34 7.66 18.86
C GLU A 264 39.99 7.53 19.58
N VAL A 265 38.92 7.54 18.79
CA VAL A 265 37.55 7.18 19.20
C VAL A 265 37.15 5.85 18.57
N PHE A 266 36.10 5.22 19.11
CA PHE A 266 35.55 4.00 18.54
C PHE A 266 34.91 4.21 17.16
N ASP A 267 34.90 3.14 16.38
CA ASP A 267 34.04 2.95 15.22
C ASP A 267 32.57 2.98 15.64
N CYS A 268 31.72 3.73 14.95
CA CYS A 268 30.30 3.83 15.31
C CYS A 268 29.56 2.48 15.23
N TRP A 269 30.10 1.51 14.47
CA TRP A 269 29.57 0.16 14.45
C TRP A 269 29.84 -0.62 15.75
N PHE A 270 30.87 -0.24 16.52
CA PHE A 270 31.09 -0.72 17.89
C PHE A 270 29.96 -0.25 18.80
N GLU A 271 29.66 1.05 18.80
CA GLU A 271 28.59 1.64 19.59
C GLU A 271 27.22 1.00 19.30
N SER A 272 26.85 0.91 18.02
CA SER A 272 25.59 0.28 17.61
C SER A 272 25.53 -1.23 17.88
N GLY A 273 26.66 -1.94 17.78
CA GLY A 273 26.73 -3.36 18.13
C GLY A 273 26.70 -3.61 19.65
N SER A 274 27.10 -2.63 20.45
CA SER A 274 27.00 -2.63 21.92
C SER A 274 25.60 -2.29 22.44
N MET A 275 24.70 -1.82 21.57
CA MET A 275 23.34 -1.39 21.92
C MET A 275 22.57 -2.35 22.85
N PRO A 276 22.61 -3.70 22.68
CA PRO A 276 21.83 -4.62 23.50
C PRO A 276 22.05 -4.44 25.01
N TYR A 277 23.29 -4.26 25.44
CA TYR A 277 23.64 -4.07 26.85
C TYR A 277 23.81 -2.59 27.22
N ALA A 278 24.32 -1.76 26.29
CA ALA A 278 24.61 -0.35 26.54
C ALA A 278 23.34 0.46 26.83
N GLN A 279 22.21 0.15 26.15
CA GLN A 279 20.93 0.85 26.36
C GLN A 279 20.39 0.70 27.81
N LEU A 280 20.85 -0.32 28.53
CA LEU A 280 20.43 -0.65 29.89
C LEU A 280 21.44 -0.21 30.94
N HIS A 281 22.54 0.44 30.54
CA HIS A 281 23.67 0.74 31.43
C HIS A 281 24.28 -0.53 32.07
N PHE A 282 24.15 -1.69 31.42
CA PHE A 282 24.77 -2.94 31.87
C PHE A 282 26.29 -2.85 31.74
N PRO A 283 27.08 -3.38 32.70
CA PRO A 283 26.66 -4.20 33.86
C PRO A 283 26.39 -3.42 35.15
N PHE A 284 26.36 -2.08 35.11
CA PHE A 284 26.23 -1.25 36.31
C PHE A 284 24.80 -1.29 36.88
N ASP A 285 23.80 -1.18 36.00
CA ASP A 285 22.38 -1.20 36.35
C ASP A 285 21.59 -2.22 35.52
N ASN A 286 20.30 -2.39 35.85
CA ASN A 286 19.28 -3.09 35.05
C ASN A 286 19.67 -4.52 34.58
N ARG A 287 20.47 -5.22 35.38
CA ARG A 287 20.95 -6.58 35.04
C ARG A 287 19.81 -7.55 34.77
N ARG A 288 18.76 -7.54 35.59
CA ARG A 288 17.59 -8.38 35.39
C ARG A 288 16.88 -8.09 34.06
N ASP A 289 16.74 -6.81 33.70
CA ASP A 289 16.15 -6.43 32.41
C ASP A 289 17.00 -6.91 31.22
N PHE A 290 18.33 -6.92 31.36
CA PHE A 290 19.21 -7.49 30.34
C PHE A 290 18.98 -9.00 30.24
N ASP A 291 19.03 -9.71 31.36
CA ASP A 291 18.87 -11.18 31.40
C ASP A 291 17.47 -11.62 30.89
N ASP A 292 16.42 -10.84 31.14
CA ASP A 292 15.05 -11.14 30.70
C ASP A 292 14.81 -10.83 29.19
N ARG A 293 15.59 -9.93 28.59
CA ARG A 293 15.40 -9.44 27.20
C ARG A 293 16.47 -9.92 26.21
N PHE A 294 17.60 -10.41 26.71
CA PHE A 294 18.69 -10.93 25.90
C PHE A 294 18.66 -12.47 25.89
N PRO A 295 18.67 -13.12 24.71
CA PRO A 295 18.74 -12.55 23.37
C PRO A 295 17.39 -12.00 22.90
N ALA A 296 17.42 -10.97 22.03
CA ALA A 296 16.21 -10.37 21.49
C ALA A 296 15.39 -11.38 20.68
N ASP A 297 14.05 -11.35 20.79
CA ASP A 297 13.22 -12.29 20.02
C ASP A 297 13.27 -12.02 18.51
N PHE A 298 13.35 -10.76 18.10
CA PHE A 298 13.22 -10.37 16.69
C PHE A 298 13.94 -9.06 16.36
N ILE A 299 14.64 -9.02 15.22
CA ILE A 299 15.11 -7.79 14.57
C ILE A 299 14.82 -7.80 13.07
N ALA A 300 14.69 -6.63 12.45
CA ALA A 300 14.52 -6.51 11.00
C ALA A 300 15.14 -5.23 10.44
N GLU A 301 16.06 -5.39 9.48
CA GLU A 301 16.73 -4.27 8.81
C GLU A 301 17.03 -4.62 7.35
N GLY A 302 17.56 -3.64 6.60
CA GLY A 302 18.01 -3.84 5.22
C GLY A 302 19.13 -4.87 5.08
N ILE A 303 19.19 -5.52 3.92
CA ILE A 303 20.18 -6.56 3.58
C ILE A 303 21.63 -6.03 3.63
N ASP A 304 21.82 -4.73 3.52
CA ASP A 304 23.11 -4.05 3.67
C ASP A 304 23.67 -4.17 5.11
N GLN A 305 22.83 -4.42 6.12
CA GLN A 305 23.27 -4.66 7.49
C GLN A 305 24.02 -5.99 7.69
N THR A 306 24.02 -6.88 6.69
CA THR A 306 24.89 -8.09 6.68
C THR A 306 26.40 -7.77 6.69
N ARG A 307 26.77 -6.50 6.47
CA ARG A 307 28.15 -5.98 6.60
C ARG A 307 28.26 -4.82 7.60
N GLY A 308 27.19 -4.56 8.34
CA GLY A 308 27.08 -3.49 9.32
C GLY A 308 26.56 -4.03 10.64
N TRP A 309 25.36 -3.60 11.04
CA TRP A 309 24.84 -3.85 12.38
C TRP A 309 24.68 -5.34 12.73
N PHE A 310 24.22 -6.19 11.79
CA PHE A 310 24.07 -7.62 12.07
C PHE A 310 25.40 -8.28 12.42
N TYR A 311 26.47 -7.86 11.75
CA TYR A 311 27.81 -8.34 12.07
C TYR A 311 28.26 -7.90 13.44
N THR A 312 28.20 -6.61 13.73
CA THR A 312 28.80 -6.09 14.96
C THR A 312 28.03 -6.52 16.20
N LEU A 313 26.69 -6.63 16.09
CA LEU A 313 25.87 -7.32 17.09
C LEU A 313 26.41 -8.73 17.36
N LEU A 314 26.58 -9.54 16.30
CA LEU A 314 27.02 -10.92 16.47
C LEU A 314 28.44 -11.01 17.04
N VAL A 315 29.38 -10.21 16.53
CA VAL A 315 30.76 -10.19 17.02
C VAL A 315 30.86 -9.84 18.49
N ILE A 316 30.23 -8.74 18.89
CA ILE A 316 30.31 -8.26 20.29
C ILE A 316 29.60 -9.26 21.21
N SER A 317 28.42 -9.75 20.80
CA SER A 317 27.66 -10.73 21.56
C SER A 317 28.40 -12.06 21.73
N THR A 318 29.03 -12.57 20.67
CA THR A 318 29.85 -13.78 20.72
C THR A 318 31.10 -13.57 21.58
N ALA A 319 31.73 -12.39 21.50
CA ALA A 319 32.92 -12.07 22.29
C ALA A 319 32.61 -11.99 23.79
N LEU A 320 31.52 -11.31 24.17
CA LEU A 320 31.19 -11.02 25.57
C LEU A 320 30.33 -12.10 26.24
N PHE A 321 29.39 -12.70 25.51
CA PHE A 321 28.34 -13.56 26.08
C PHE A 321 28.33 -14.98 25.51
N LYS A 322 29.14 -15.27 24.47
CA LYS A 322 29.17 -16.58 23.79
C LYS A 322 27.79 -17.04 23.31
N GLN A 323 26.93 -16.10 22.95
CA GLN A 323 25.56 -16.32 22.51
C GLN A 323 25.21 -15.39 21.35
N ALA A 324 24.25 -15.80 20.52
CA ALA A 324 23.69 -14.93 19.49
C ALA A 324 22.88 -13.77 20.11
N PRO A 325 22.91 -12.55 19.55
CA PRO A 325 22.22 -11.40 20.12
C PRO A 325 20.71 -11.36 19.86
N PHE A 326 20.23 -12.21 18.95
CA PHE A 326 18.82 -12.30 18.56
C PHE A 326 18.44 -13.75 18.22
N ARG A 327 17.15 -14.06 18.30
CA ARG A 327 16.59 -15.37 17.91
C ARG A 327 16.13 -15.38 16.45
N ASN A 328 15.39 -14.35 16.03
CA ASN A 328 14.83 -14.24 14.68
C ASN A 328 15.29 -12.96 13.98
N LEU A 329 15.63 -13.05 12.69
CA LEU A 329 16.06 -11.92 11.88
C LEU A 329 15.32 -11.90 10.54
N ILE A 330 14.71 -10.77 10.18
CA ILE A 330 14.21 -10.51 8.82
C ILE A 330 15.17 -9.57 8.08
N ALA A 331 15.71 -10.04 6.96
CA ALA A 331 16.54 -9.23 6.08
C ALA A 331 15.68 -8.66 4.94
N ASN A 332 15.41 -7.36 5.01
CA ASN A 332 14.64 -6.65 3.99
C ASN A 332 15.52 -6.27 2.80
N GLY A 333 14.98 -6.23 1.60
CA GLY A 333 15.67 -5.71 0.43
C GLY A 333 15.77 -4.19 0.45
N LEU A 334 16.29 -3.60 -0.62
CA LEU A 334 16.43 -2.14 -0.71
C LEU A 334 15.28 -1.52 -1.51
N VAL A 335 14.71 -0.44 -0.97
CA VAL A 335 13.82 0.42 -1.74
C VAL A 335 14.67 1.36 -2.60
N LEU A 336 14.45 1.30 -3.89
CA LEU A 336 15.17 2.03 -4.93
C LEU A 336 14.26 3.08 -5.55
N ALA A 337 14.87 4.12 -6.11
CA ALA A 337 14.19 5.07 -6.97
C ALA A 337 13.56 4.34 -8.18
N GLN A 338 12.63 5.01 -8.86
CA GLN A 338 11.89 4.43 -9.99
C GLN A 338 12.81 3.94 -11.13
N ASP A 339 13.96 4.59 -11.31
CA ASP A 339 15.01 4.25 -12.28
C ASP A 339 15.92 3.08 -11.83
N GLY A 340 15.76 2.59 -10.61
CA GLY A 340 16.57 1.52 -10.02
C GLY A 340 17.85 2.01 -9.32
N GLN A 341 18.07 3.32 -9.19
CA GLN A 341 19.19 3.83 -8.39
C GLN A 341 18.87 3.78 -6.90
N LYS A 342 19.93 3.68 -6.07
CA LYS A 342 19.80 3.82 -4.62
C LYS A 342 19.23 5.21 -4.29
N MET A 343 18.20 5.25 -3.45
CA MET A 343 17.64 6.51 -2.95
C MET A 343 18.67 7.21 -2.06
N SER A 344 18.84 8.53 -2.22
CA SER A 344 19.71 9.32 -1.35
C SER A 344 19.23 10.76 -1.24
N LYS A 345 19.42 11.34 -0.05
CA LYS A 345 19.09 12.75 0.24
C LYS A 345 19.83 13.72 -0.69
N SER A 346 21.08 13.42 -1.03
CA SER A 346 21.89 14.23 -1.94
C SER A 346 21.37 14.22 -3.38
N LYS A 347 20.91 13.05 -3.88
CA LYS A 347 20.35 12.93 -5.24
C LYS A 347 18.91 13.42 -5.36
N ARG A 348 18.18 13.59 -4.24
CA ARG A 348 16.75 13.97 -4.21
C ARG A 348 15.89 13.12 -5.17
N ASN A 349 16.22 11.83 -5.28
CA ASN A 349 15.64 10.91 -6.26
C ASN A 349 14.51 10.04 -5.68
N TYR A 350 13.81 10.54 -4.66
CA TYR A 350 12.69 9.84 -4.03
C TYR A 350 11.62 10.86 -3.59
N PRO A 351 10.32 10.51 -3.66
CA PRO A 351 9.27 11.36 -3.13
C PRO A 351 9.33 11.37 -1.61
N ASP A 352 9.05 12.52 -0.98
CA ASP A 352 9.01 12.61 0.47
C ASP A 352 7.94 11.63 1.02
N PRO A 353 8.29 10.74 1.96
CA PRO A 353 7.33 9.83 2.56
C PRO A 353 6.07 10.53 3.10
N MET A 354 6.20 11.74 3.65
CA MET A 354 5.07 12.50 4.18
C MET A 354 4.14 13.03 3.09
N GLU A 355 4.66 13.38 1.91
CA GLU A 355 3.82 13.74 0.76
C GLU A 355 2.97 12.55 0.31
N ILE A 356 3.55 11.36 0.27
CA ILE A 356 2.82 10.12 -0.07
C ILE A 356 1.75 9.82 0.98
N ILE A 357 2.09 9.94 2.27
CA ILE A 357 1.14 9.73 3.38
C ILE A 357 -0.01 10.72 3.32
N ASN A 358 0.25 12.01 3.07
CA ASN A 358 -0.79 13.03 3.01
C ASN A 358 -1.72 12.82 1.80
N ARG A 359 -1.22 12.26 0.69
CA ARG A 359 -2.01 12.02 -0.52
C ARG A 359 -2.81 10.71 -0.51
N PHE A 360 -2.24 9.63 0.03
CA PHE A 360 -2.82 8.29 -0.06
C PHE A 360 -3.07 7.61 1.29
N GLY A 361 -2.56 8.17 2.38
CA GLY A 361 -2.65 7.60 3.72
C GLY A 361 -1.50 6.65 4.07
N ALA A 362 -1.21 6.54 5.38
CA ALA A 362 -0.15 5.69 5.89
C ALA A 362 -0.39 4.20 5.63
N ASP A 363 -1.65 3.74 5.72
CA ASP A 363 -1.98 2.33 5.49
C ASP A 363 -1.73 1.89 4.05
N ALA A 364 -1.90 2.78 3.07
CA ALA A 364 -1.69 2.45 1.67
C ALA A 364 -0.20 2.26 1.40
N LEU A 365 0.64 3.16 1.94
CA LEU A 365 2.08 3.05 1.86
C LEU A 365 2.60 1.80 2.59
N ARG A 366 2.10 1.53 3.81
CA ARG A 366 2.46 0.33 4.58
C ARG A 366 2.18 -0.92 3.78
N LEU A 367 0.94 -1.09 3.30
CA LEU A 367 0.50 -2.28 2.59
C LEU A 367 1.24 -2.44 1.25
N TYR A 368 1.51 -1.34 0.53
CA TYR A 368 2.34 -1.36 -0.68
C TYR A 368 3.75 -1.91 -0.43
N LEU A 369 4.42 -1.45 0.64
CA LEU A 369 5.77 -1.89 0.97
C LEU A 369 5.81 -3.36 1.39
N ILE A 370 4.90 -3.79 2.27
CA ILE A 370 4.91 -5.18 2.78
C ILE A 370 4.35 -6.20 1.78
N ASN A 371 3.58 -5.76 0.78
CA ASN A 371 3.11 -6.60 -0.33
C ASN A 371 4.11 -6.64 -1.50
N SER A 372 5.38 -6.34 -1.25
CA SER A 372 6.41 -6.24 -2.28
C SER A 372 7.57 -7.22 -2.05
N PRO A 373 8.46 -7.42 -3.04
CA PRO A 373 9.63 -8.29 -2.88
C PRO A 373 10.61 -7.87 -1.78
N VAL A 374 10.49 -6.64 -1.25
CA VAL A 374 11.36 -6.12 -0.19
C VAL A 374 11.35 -6.98 1.06
N VAL A 375 10.22 -7.60 1.42
CA VAL A 375 10.12 -8.48 2.59
C VAL A 375 10.78 -9.86 2.36
N ARG A 376 11.47 -10.04 1.23
CA ARG A 376 12.21 -11.25 0.83
C ARG A 376 13.63 -10.94 0.38
N ALA A 377 14.24 -9.88 0.92
CA ALA A 377 15.60 -9.46 0.59
C ALA A 377 15.83 -9.03 -0.88
N GLU A 378 14.76 -8.76 -1.64
CA GLU A 378 14.82 -8.31 -3.03
C GLU A 378 14.54 -6.81 -3.15
N ASN A 379 15.06 -6.17 -4.20
CA ASN A 379 14.90 -4.73 -4.37
C ASN A 379 13.49 -4.37 -4.87
N LEU A 380 12.92 -3.29 -4.33
CA LEU A 380 11.69 -2.68 -4.80
C LEU A 380 12.01 -1.36 -5.52
N ARG A 381 11.61 -1.21 -6.78
CA ARG A 381 11.59 0.10 -7.44
C ARG A 381 10.30 0.82 -7.05
N PHE A 382 10.42 1.82 -6.18
CA PHE A 382 9.26 2.53 -5.65
C PHE A 382 8.52 3.28 -6.76
N LYS A 383 7.20 3.09 -6.82
CA LYS A 383 6.31 3.82 -7.73
C LYS A 383 5.10 4.31 -6.96
N GLU A 384 4.85 5.61 -7.03
CA GLU A 384 3.69 6.24 -6.39
C GLU A 384 2.36 5.63 -6.88
N GLU A 385 2.27 5.32 -8.17
CA GLU A 385 1.08 4.68 -8.77
C GLU A 385 0.71 3.38 -8.04
N GLY A 386 1.69 2.60 -7.60
CA GLY A 386 1.43 1.37 -6.85
C GLY A 386 0.78 1.62 -5.48
N VAL A 387 1.07 2.74 -4.83
CA VAL A 387 0.42 3.14 -3.57
C VAL A 387 -1.04 3.52 -3.83
N ARG A 388 -1.30 4.26 -4.92
CA ARG A 388 -2.65 4.60 -5.36
C ARG A 388 -3.47 3.36 -5.71
N ASP A 389 -2.86 2.39 -6.38
CA ASP A 389 -3.53 1.16 -6.80
C ASP A 389 -3.94 0.31 -5.59
N VAL A 390 -3.13 0.26 -4.52
CA VAL A 390 -3.51 -0.38 -3.24
C VAL A 390 -4.76 0.26 -2.65
N LEU A 391 -4.86 1.59 -2.65
CA LEU A 391 -6.05 2.30 -2.17
C LEU A 391 -7.29 1.92 -3.01
N LYS A 392 -7.15 1.95 -4.33
CA LYS A 392 -8.23 1.72 -5.29
C LYS A 392 -8.71 0.26 -5.31
N ASP A 393 -7.79 -0.69 -5.30
CA ASP A 393 -8.08 -2.09 -5.58
C ASP A 393 -8.25 -2.92 -4.29
N VAL A 394 -7.82 -2.41 -3.13
CA VAL A 394 -7.93 -3.12 -1.84
C VAL A 394 -8.82 -2.35 -0.85
N PHE A 395 -8.46 -1.12 -0.50
CA PHE A 395 -9.16 -0.39 0.57
C PHE A 395 -10.54 0.10 0.17
N LEU A 396 -10.70 0.62 -1.04
CA LEU A 396 -11.99 1.10 -1.49
C LEU A 396 -13.04 -0.04 -1.58
N PRO A 397 -12.74 -1.23 -2.14
CA PRO A 397 -13.65 -2.38 -2.08
C PRO A 397 -13.98 -2.80 -0.65
N TRP A 398 -12.97 -2.89 0.23
CA TRP A 398 -13.19 -3.28 1.63
C TRP A 398 -14.07 -2.28 2.39
N TYR A 399 -13.77 -0.98 2.28
CA TYR A 399 -14.57 0.08 2.88
C TYR A 399 -16.00 0.10 2.34
N ASN A 400 -16.17 -0.15 1.03
CA ASN A 400 -17.50 -0.24 0.43
C ASN A 400 -18.31 -1.43 0.95
N ALA A 401 -17.68 -2.59 1.23
CA ALA A 401 -18.36 -3.72 1.87
C ALA A 401 -18.80 -3.38 3.30
N TYR A 402 -17.94 -2.70 4.07
CA TYR A 402 -18.29 -2.20 5.39
C TYR A 402 -19.46 -1.19 5.32
N ARG A 403 -19.37 -0.19 4.44
CA ARG A 403 -20.44 0.79 4.24
C ARG A 403 -21.75 0.12 3.83
N PHE A 404 -21.68 -0.88 2.94
CA PHE A 404 -22.83 -1.67 2.51
C PHE A 404 -23.47 -2.40 3.70
N LEU A 405 -22.69 -2.99 4.61
CA LEU A 405 -23.21 -3.58 5.83
C LEU A 405 -24.00 -2.55 6.65
N ILE A 406 -23.39 -1.42 6.98
CA ILE A 406 -24.02 -0.39 7.83
C ILE A 406 -25.33 0.11 7.22
N GLN A 407 -25.33 0.43 5.92
CA GLN A 407 -26.54 0.89 5.22
C GLN A 407 -27.68 -0.14 5.26
N ASN A 408 -27.38 -1.43 5.15
CA ASN A 408 -28.43 -2.45 5.20
C ASN A 408 -28.87 -2.77 6.64
N ILE A 409 -28.01 -2.58 7.64
CA ILE A 409 -28.42 -2.61 9.06
C ILE A 409 -29.38 -1.46 9.37
N GLU A 410 -29.06 -0.24 8.94
CA GLU A 410 -29.94 0.93 9.10
C GLU A 410 -31.30 0.70 8.42
N ARG A 411 -31.29 0.17 7.20
CA ARG A 411 -32.49 -0.22 6.46
C ARG A 411 -33.32 -1.26 7.22
N TYR A 412 -32.68 -2.35 7.65
CA TYR A 412 -33.34 -3.42 8.41
C TYR A 412 -34.01 -2.88 9.69
N ASN A 413 -33.31 -2.03 10.45
CA ASN A 413 -33.84 -1.41 11.66
C ASN A 413 -35.04 -0.50 11.39
N THR A 414 -35.07 0.14 10.23
CA THR A 414 -36.18 1.03 9.83
C THR A 414 -37.41 0.24 9.39
N GLU A 415 -37.22 -0.83 8.61
CA GLU A 415 -38.30 -1.63 8.03
C GLU A 415 -38.97 -2.55 9.07
N GLU A 416 -38.19 -3.29 9.86
CA GLU A 416 -38.72 -4.36 10.72
C GLU A 416 -39.23 -3.84 12.09
N LYS A 417 -38.87 -2.61 12.47
CA LYS A 417 -39.09 -2.03 13.80
C LYS A 417 -38.52 -2.92 14.93
N THR A 418 -38.55 -2.43 16.17
CA THR A 418 -37.77 -2.94 17.31
C THR A 418 -37.96 -4.44 17.63
N PRO A 419 -36.90 -5.17 18.05
CA PRO A 419 -35.57 -4.68 18.45
C PRO A 419 -34.61 -4.44 17.26
N PRO A 420 -33.68 -3.47 17.39
CA PRO A 420 -32.67 -3.22 16.37
C PRO A 420 -31.73 -4.42 16.20
N PHE A 421 -31.12 -4.52 15.03
CA PHE A 421 -30.07 -5.48 14.74
C PHE A 421 -28.94 -5.38 15.77
N LEU A 422 -28.65 -6.50 16.40
CA LEU A 422 -27.50 -6.70 17.27
C LEU A 422 -26.77 -7.96 16.81
N PHE A 423 -25.44 -7.86 16.75
CA PHE A 423 -24.61 -8.98 16.37
C PHE A 423 -24.71 -10.11 17.40
N ASN A 424 -24.93 -11.34 16.93
CA ASN A 424 -24.96 -12.54 17.76
C ASN A 424 -23.91 -13.53 17.28
N GLU A 425 -22.84 -13.70 18.06
CA GLU A 425 -21.71 -14.56 17.71
C GLU A 425 -22.09 -16.05 17.58
N SER A 426 -23.14 -16.48 18.27
CA SER A 426 -23.65 -17.86 18.29
C SER A 426 -24.67 -18.17 17.19
N GLU A 427 -25.18 -17.15 16.49
CA GLU A 427 -26.19 -17.34 15.43
C GLU A 427 -25.50 -17.84 14.15
N GLY A 428 -25.80 -19.09 13.79
CA GLY A 428 -25.30 -19.75 12.59
C GLY A 428 -26.13 -19.43 11.34
N SER A 429 -25.66 -19.93 10.20
CA SER A 429 -26.37 -19.88 8.92
C SER A 429 -26.25 -21.25 8.25
N ASP A 430 -27.34 -21.69 7.62
CA ASP A 430 -27.37 -22.90 6.76
C ASP A 430 -27.09 -22.55 5.29
N ASN A 431 -26.91 -21.26 4.96
CA ASN A 431 -26.59 -20.86 3.60
C ASN A 431 -25.15 -21.20 3.26
N ILE A 432 -24.95 -21.92 2.15
CA ILE A 432 -23.63 -22.41 1.71
C ILE A 432 -22.59 -21.29 1.57
N MET A 433 -22.97 -20.10 1.09
CA MET A 433 -22.03 -18.98 0.94
C MET A 433 -21.65 -18.35 2.28
N ASP A 434 -22.57 -18.31 3.24
CA ASP A 434 -22.30 -17.87 4.61
C ASP A 434 -21.37 -18.87 5.32
N CYS A 435 -21.67 -20.18 5.23
CA CYS A 435 -20.80 -21.24 5.75
C CYS A 435 -19.40 -21.17 5.13
N TRP A 436 -19.32 -20.98 3.81
CA TRP A 436 -18.07 -20.85 3.08
C TRP A 436 -17.21 -19.69 3.57
N ILE A 437 -17.74 -18.46 3.61
CA ILE A 437 -16.93 -17.29 3.95
C ILE A 437 -16.49 -17.34 5.42
N ILE A 438 -17.29 -17.93 6.31
CA ILE A 438 -16.95 -18.14 7.71
C ILE A 438 -15.84 -19.20 7.81
N SER A 439 -15.98 -20.36 7.15
CA SER A 439 -14.91 -21.37 7.06
C SER A 439 -13.61 -20.75 6.55
N PHE A 440 -13.69 -20.00 5.45
CA PHE A 440 -12.53 -19.37 4.83
C PHE A 440 -11.89 -18.31 5.75
N SER A 441 -12.68 -17.63 6.58
CA SER A 441 -12.17 -16.72 7.62
C SER A 441 -11.37 -17.46 8.69
N GLU A 442 -11.85 -18.62 9.16
CA GLU A 442 -11.14 -19.46 10.13
C GLU A 442 -9.85 -20.06 9.54
N SER A 443 -9.91 -20.54 8.30
CA SER A 443 -8.74 -20.98 7.52
C SER A 443 -7.72 -19.86 7.32
N LEU A 444 -8.17 -18.63 7.09
CA LEU A 444 -7.29 -17.45 7.02
C LEU A 444 -6.61 -17.18 8.36
N ILE A 445 -7.35 -17.22 9.48
CA ILE A 445 -6.78 -17.04 10.82
C ILE A 445 -5.70 -18.09 11.09
N GLU A 446 -5.98 -19.38 10.82
CA GLU A 446 -5.00 -20.45 11.00
C GLU A 446 -3.74 -20.21 10.16
N PHE A 447 -3.92 -19.83 8.89
CA PHE A 447 -2.82 -19.50 8.00
C PHE A 447 -1.98 -18.33 8.52
N VAL A 448 -2.60 -17.19 8.84
CA VAL A 448 -1.87 -15.99 9.31
C VAL A 448 -1.10 -16.29 10.59
N ARG A 449 -1.69 -17.02 11.53
CA ARG A 449 -1.02 -17.45 12.76
C ARG A 449 0.21 -18.29 12.48
N ARG A 450 0.07 -19.30 11.62
CA ARG A 450 1.18 -20.20 11.25
C ARG A 450 2.31 -19.46 10.55
N GLU A 451 1.99 -18.57 9.62
CA GLU A 451 2.98 -17.85 8.84
C GLU A 451 3.69 -16.77 9.66
N MET A 452 2.96 -16.04 10.52
CA MET A 452 3.56 -15.02 11.39
C MET A 452 4.36 -15.64 12.55
N ALA A 453 3.97 -16.80 13.07
CA ALA A 453 4.82 -17.55 14.01
C ALA A 453 6.16 -17.97 13.40
N ALA A 454 6.22 -18.09 12.08
CA ALA A 454 7.43 -18.36 11.31
C ALA A 454 8.05 -17.09 10.69
N TYR A 455 7.60 -15.88 11.05
CA TYR A 455 8.08 -14.60 10.51
C TYR A 455 8.00 -14.50 8.96
N ARG A 456 7.08 -15.23 8.32
CA ARG A 456 6.92 -15.28 6.85
C ARG A 456 5.88 -14.26 6.37
N LEU A 457 6.11 -12.98 6.65
CA LEU A 457 5.18 -11.89 6.28
C LEU A 457 4.83 -11.87 4.78
N TYR A 458 5.79 -12.24 3.92
CA TYR A 458 5.63 -12.25 2.47
C TYR A 458 4.57 -13.23 1.93
N THR A 459 4.10 -14.18 2.74
CA THR A 459 3.01 -15.10 2.37
C THR A 459 1.65 -14.61 2.87
N VAL A 460 1.64 -13.76 3.90
CA VAL A 460 0.44 -13.31 4.61
C VAL A 460 -0.34 -12.28 3.81
N VAL A 461 0.35 -11.21 3.38
CA VAL A 461 -0.29 -10.05 2.74
C VAL A 461 -1.03 -10.42 1.45
N PRO A 462 -0.47 -11.24 0.53
CA PRO A 462 -1.21 -11.67 -0.66
C PRO A 462 -2.50 -12.43 -0.33
N ARG A 463 -2.49 -13.24 0.73
CA ARG A 463 -3.67 -14.02 1.14
C ARG A 463 -4.74 -13.16 1.80
N LEU A 464 -4.35 -12.09 2.51
CA LEU A 464 -5.28 -11.09 3.04
C LEU A 464 -5.95 -10.30 1.91
N VAL A 465 -5.19 -9.87 0.90
CA VAL A 465 -5.74 -9.18 -0.27
C VAL A 465 -6.71 -10.09 -1.04
N LEU A 466 -6.35 -11.36 -1.25
CA LEU A 466 -7.24 -12.35 -1.86
C LEU A 466 -8.52 -12.56 -1.04
N PHE A 467 -8.45 -12.51 0.30
CA PHE A 467 -9.63 -12.62 1.13
C PHE A 467 -10.58 -11.42 0.94
N ILE A 468 -10.06 -10.20 0.82
CA ILE A 468 -10.86 -9.00 0.52
C ILE A 468 -11.58 -9.15 -0.83
N ASP A 469 -10.89 -9.67 -1.84
CA ASP A 469 -11.49 -9.99 -3.13
C ASP A 469 -12.64 -11.01 -2.99
N ASN A 470 -12.42 -12.11 -2.26
CA ASN A 470 -13.46 -13.11 -1.98
C ASN A 470 -14.66 -12.53 -1.22
N LEU A 471 -14.40 -11.67 -0.23
CA LEU A 471 -15.45 -11.00 0.54
C LEU A 471 -16.30 -10.09 -0.36
N THR A 472 -15.65 -9.29 -1.21
CA THR A 472 -16.32 -8.22 -1.96
C THR A 472 -16.93 -8.72 -3.27
N ASN A 473 -16.12 -9.38 -4.11
CA ASN A 473 -16.50 -9.76 -5.47
C ASN A 473 -17.29 -11.07 -5.55
N TRP A 474 -17.27 -11.88 -4.50
CA TRP A 474 -18.00 -13.14 -4.44
C TRP A 474 -19.08 -13.13 -3.36
N TYR A 475 -18.70 -13.06 -2.07
CA TYR A 475 -19.66 -13.18 -0.97
C TYR A 475 -20.72 -12.06 -0.97
N VAL A 476 -20.30 -10.79 -0.89
CA VAL A 476 -21.22 -9.64 -0.86
C VAL A 476 -22.02 -9.54 -2.18
N ARG A 477 -21.37 -9.82 -3.32
CA ARG A 477 -22.02 -9.79 -4.64
C ARG A 477 -23.17 -10.81 -4.73
N MET A 478 -22.90 -12.07 -4.41
CA MET A 478 -23.87 -13.17 -4.54
C MET A 478 -24.96 -13.10 -3.48
N ASN A 479 -24.67 -12.56 -2.29
CA ASN A 479 -25.65 -12.41 -1.21
C ASN A 479 -26.35 -11.04 -1.18
N ARG A 480 -26.14 -10.19 -2.20
CA ARG A 480 -26.66 -8.82 -2.20
C ARG A 480 -28.17 -8.74 -2.03
N ARG A 481 -28.93 -9.67 -2.62
CA ARG A 481 -30.39 -9.75 -2.51
C ARG A 481 -30.83 -10.11 -1.08
N ARG A 482 -30.19 -11.12 -0.48
CA ARG A 482 -30.40 -11.55 0.91
C ARG A 482 -30.12 -10.43 1.90
N LEU A 483 -28.96 -9.78 1.76
CA LEU A 483 -28.54 -8.62 2.58
C LEU A 483 -29.47 -7.40 2.42
N LYS A 484 -30.20 -7.32 1.30
CA LYS A 484 -31.23 -6.31 1.02
C LYS A 484 -32.65 -6.75 1.38
N GLY A 485 -32.84 -7.84 2.11
CA GLY A 485 -34.16 -8.25 2.61
C GLY A 485 -35.07 -8.92 1.59
N GLU A 486 -34.62 -9.18 0.36
CA GLU A 486 -35.45 -9.84 -0.66
C GLU A 486 -35.75 -11.31 -0.30
N GLY A 487 -34.93 -11.92 0.56
CA GLY A 487 -35.16 -13.25 1.14
C GLY A 487 -36.05 -13.27 2.40
N GLY A 488 -36.59 -12.12 2.80
CA GLY A 488 -37.34 -11.94 4.04
C GLY A 488 -36.47 -11.50 5.22
N ALA A 489 -37.13 -11.00 6.28
CA ALA A 489 -36.48 -10.40 7.44
C ALA A 489 -35.53 -11.36 8.18
N ALA A 490 -35.95 -12.60 8.41
CA ALA A 490 -35.16 -13.60 9.13
C ALA A 490 -33.86 -13.95 8.39
N ASP A 491 -33.94 -14.22 7.09
CA ASP A 491 -32.75 -14.50 6.25
C ASP A 491 -31.83 -13.28 6.15
N CYS A 492 -32.41 -12.08 6.02
CA CYS A 492 -31.66 -10.82 6.02
C CYS A 492 -30.85 -10.65 7.31
N LYS A 493 -31.46 -10.89 8.47
CA LYS A 493 -30.77 -10.81 9.76
C LYS A 493 -29.60 -11.78 9.83
N VAL A 494 -29.80 -13.04 9.42
CA VAL A 494 -28.75 -14.07 9.40
C VAL A 494 -27.59 -13.66 8.47
N ALA A 495 -27.89 -13.17 7.27
CA ALA A 495 -26.89 -12.71 6.31
C ALA A 495 -26.10 -11.49 6.83
N LEU A 496 -26.77 -10.53 7.47
CA LEU A 496 -26.14 -9.36 8.11
C LEU A 496 -25.25 -9.80 9.29
N ASN A 497 -25.67 -10.80 10.07
CA ASN A 497 -24.87 -11.38 11.14
C ASN A 497 -23.58 -12.02 10.61
N GLY A 498 -23.69 -12.82 9.54
CA GLY A 498 -22.54 -13.44 8.86
C GLY A 498 -21.55 -12.39 8.31
N LEU A 499 -22.04 -11.37 7.62
CA LEU A 499 -21.18 -10.29 7.10
C LEU A 499 -20.51 -9.49 8.23
N THR A 500 -21.23 -9.23 9.32
CA THR A 500 -20.67 -8.55 10.51
C THR A 500 -19.54 -9.38 11.13
N LYS A 501 -19.74 -10.70 11.30
CA LYS A 501 -18.72 -11.62 11.80
C LYS A 501 -17.44 -11.56 10.97
N VAL A 502 -17.58 -11.68 9.65
CA VAL A 502 -16.44 -11.69 8.72
C VAL A 502 -15.70 -10.36 8.73
N LEU A 503 -16.40 -9.23 8.66
CA LEU A 503 -15.78 -7.90 8.69
C LEU A 503 -15.05 -7.64 10.01
N PHE A 504 -15.65 -8.02 11.14
CA PHE A 504 -15.00 -7.86 12.44
C PHE A 504 -13.76 -8.74 12.58
N THR A 505 -13.81 -9.99 12.12
CA THR A 505 -12.63 -10.87 12.02
C THR A 505 -11.55 -10.24 11.15
N MET A 506 -11.90 -9.70 9.99
CA MET A 506 -10.94 -9.08 9.09
C MET A 506 -10.28 -7.85 9.72
N VAL A 507 -11.04 -7.00 10.41
CA VAL A 507 -10.51 -5.82 11.14
C VAL A 507 -9.48 -6.24 12.19
N ARG A 508 -9.74 -7.33 12.94
CA ARG A 508 -8.79 -7.87 13.94
C ARG A 508 -7.51 -8.43 13.30
N VAL A 509 -7.63 -9.16 12.19
CA VAL A 509 -6.48 -9.76 11.49
C VAL A 509 -5.65 -8.70 10.76
N MET A 510 -6.30 -7.67 10.21
CA MET A 510 -5.64 -6.60 9.45
C MET A 510 -4.97 -5.52 10.32
N ALA A 511 -5.35 -5.41 11.60
CA ALA A 511 -4.90 -4.33 12.49
C ALA A 511 -3.36 -4.13 12.57
N PRO A 512 -2.51 -5.17 12.56
CA PRO A 512 -1.06 -4.98 12.54
C PRO A 512 -0.52 -4.36 11.24
N TYR A 513 -1.24 -4.54 10.13
CA TYR A 513 -0.81 -4.12 8.79
C TYR A 513 -1.37 -2.74 8.42
N THR A 514 -2.66 -2.52 8.69
CA THR A 514 -3.40 -1.30 8.34
C THR A 514 -4.11 -0.72 9.57
N PRO A 515 -3.33 -0.20 10.55
CA PRO A 515 -3.86 0.16 11.85
C PRO A 515 -4.94 1.25 11.82
N PHE A 516 -4.80 2.25 10.94
CA PHE A 516 -5.69 3.41 10.96
C PHE A 516 -7.08 3.10 10.42
N LEU A 517 -7.16 2.40 9.29
CA LEU A 517 -8.43 1.94 8.71
C LEU A 517 -9.11 0.93 9.64
N CYS A 518 -8.36 -0.03 10.20
CA CYS A 518 -8.90 -0.99 11.15
C CYS A 518 -9.48 -0.30 12.39
N GLU A 519 -8.79 0.67 12.95
CA GLU A 519 -9.27 1.44 14.10
C GLU A 519 -10.55 2.20 13.75
N HIS A 520 -10.59 2.88 12.60
CA HIS A 520 -11.78 3.59 12.14
C HIS A 520 -13.00 2.67 11.98
N LEU A 521 -12.83 1.52 11.34
CA LEU A 521 -13.90 0.52 11.17
C LEU A 521 -14.34 -0.07 12.52
N TYR A 522 -13.38 -0.35 13.41
CA TYR A 522 -13.63 -0.90 14.73
C TYR A 522 -14.48 0.02 15.60
N GLN A 523 -14.20 1.33 15.62
CA GLN A 523 -14.95 2.29 16.45
C GLN A 523 -16.46 2.25 16.17
N ASN A 524 -16.86 1.96 14.93
CA ASN A 524 -18.27 1.80 14.58
C ASN A 524 -18.77 0.38 14.84
N LEU A 525 -18.00 -0.65 14.45
CA LEU A 525 -18.40 -2.06 14.63
C LEU A 525 -18.56 -2.45 16.10
N ARG A 526 -17.79 -1.87 17.02
CA ARG A 526 -17.88 -2.20 18.46
C ARG A 526 -19.27 -1.94 19.05
N HIS A 527 -20.00 -0.96 18.51
CA HIS A 527 -21.36 -0.64 18.93
C HIS A 527 -22.36 -1.73 18.53
N LEU A 528 -22.11 -2.42 17.41
CA LEU A 528 -22.91 -3.55 16.96
C LEU A 528 -22.58 -4.84 17.72
N THR A 529 -21.31 -5.02 18.10
CA THR A 529 -20.82 -6.24 18.76
C THR A 529 -20.88 -6.18 20.30
N GLY A 530 -21.23 -5.03 20.88
CA GLY A 530 -21.23 -4.83 22.35
C GLY A 530 -19.84 -4.89 23.00
N ARG A 531 -18.77 -4.64 22.23
CA ARG A 531 -17.38 -4.71 22.72
C ARG A 531 -17.04 -3.43 23.51
N LEU A 532 -16.34 -3.59 24.63
CA LEU A 532 -16.01 -2.49 25.55
C LEU A 532 -14.61 -1.95 25.35
N GLU A 533 -13.74 -2.69 24.66
CA GLU A 533 -12.38 -2.28 24.40
C GLU A 533 -12.36 -0.95 23.62
N ARG A 534 -11.50 -0.02 24.02
CA ARG A 534 -11.53 1.33 23.45
C ARG A 534 -10.89 1.43 22.06
N SER A 535 -10.11 0.42 21.64
CA SER A 535 -9.39 0.36 20.37
C SER A 535 -9.17 -1.09 19.93
N ILE A 536 -9.08 -1.32 18.62
CA ILE A 536 -8.80 -2.64 18.05
C ILE A 536 -7.43 -3.18 18.51
N HIS A 537 -6.50 -2.27 18.81
CA HIS A 537 -5.13 -2.62 19.21
C HIS A 537 -5.03 -3.20 20.62
N PHE A 538 -6.13 -3.20 21.39
CA PHE A 538 -6.21 -3.90 22.68
C PHE A 538 -6.85 -5.29 22.56
N ILE A 539 -7.24 -5.70 21.35
CA ILE A 539 -7.89 -6.99 21.10
C ILE A 539 -6.89 -7.95 20.47
N MET A 540 -6.68 -9.10 21.12
CA MET A 540 -5.84 -10.16 20.57
C MET A 540 -6.44 -10.73 19.28
N MET A 541 -5.56 -11.11 18.34
CA MET A 541 -5.96 -11.86 17.14
C MET A 541 -6.70 -13.14 17.55
N PRO A 542 -7.84 -13.47 16.89
CA PRO A 542 -8.63 -14.65 17.25
C PRO A 542 -7.83 -15.97 17.15
N GLN A 543 -8.32 -16.98 17.86
CA GLN A 543 -7.89 -18.37 17.66
C GLN A 543 -8.81 -19.00 16.60
N PRO A 544 -8.26 -19.79 15.68
CA PRO A 544 -9.06 -20.43 14.64
C PRO A 544 -9.93 -21.53 15.24
N ASN A 545 -11.22 -21.52 14.92
CA ASN A 545 -12.12 -22.60 15.28
C ASN A 545 -12.08 -23.70 14.21
N LYS A 546 -11.28 -24.74 14.46
CA LYS A 546 -11.10 -25.87 13.54
C LYS A 546 -12.38 -26.66 13.25
N GLY A 547 -13.37 -26.61 14.14
CA GLY A 547 -14.66 -27.30 13.94
C GLY A 547 -15.56 -26.63 12.89
N ILE A 548 -15.30 -25.37 12.54
CA ILE A 548 -16.04 -24.61 11.53
C ILE A 548 -15.35 -24.68 10.16
N ILE A 549 -14.07 -25.08 10.11
CA ILE A 549 -13.31 -25.18 8.86
C ILE A 549 -13.84 -26.36 8.05
N ASP A 550 -14.55 -26.03 6.97
CA ASP A 550 -15.05 -26.95 5.96
C ASP A 550 -14.25 -26.82 4.67
N THR A 551 -13.22 -27.65 4.55
CA THR A 551 -12.37 -27.69 3.35
C THR A 551 -13.10 -28.18 2.10
N GLN A 552 -14.24 -28.86 2.24
CA GLN A 552 -15.03 -29.33 1.12
C GLN A 552 -15.80 -28.17 0.50
N ILE A 553 -16.49 -27.38 1.32
CA ILE A 553 -17.18 -26.15 0.87
C ILE A 553 -16.18 -25.15 0.26
N GLU A 554 -15.02 -24.95 0.89
CA GLU A 554 -13.97 -24.09 0.33
C GLU A 554 -13.49 -24.53 -1.06
N ARG A 555 -13.32 -25.85 -1.26
CA ARG A 555 -12.98 -26.42 -2.57
C ARG A 555 -14.10 -26.26 -3.58
N ALA A 556 -15.35 -26.55 -3.19
CA ALA A 556 -16.53 -26.43 -4.04
C ALA A 556 -16.70 -24.99 -4.54
N VAL A 557 -16.63 -24.00 -3.65
CA VAL A 557 -16.75 -22.58 -4.03
C VAL A 557 -15.59 -22.17 -4.93
N LYS A 558 -14.35 -22.56 -4.64
CA LYS A 558 -13.21 -22.27 -5.51
C LYS A 558 -13.38 -22.83 -6.92
N LYS A 559 -13.91 -24.05 -7.05
CA LYS A 559 -14.20 -24.66 -8.36
C LYS A 559 -15.34 -23.93 -9.08
N MET A 560 -16.41 -23.56 -8.38
CA MET A 560 -17.49 -22.73 -8.93
C MET A 560 -16.98 -21.35 -9.39
N GLN A 561 -16.10 -20.70 -8.62
CA GLN A 561 -15.42 -19.46 -9.02
C GLN A 561 -14.65 -19.65 -10.33
N SER A 562 -13.88 -20.74 -10.44
CA SER A 562 -13.12 -21.09 -11.64
C SER A 562 -14.05 -21.26 -12.86
N VAL A 563 -15.20 -21.94 -12.70
CA VAL A 563 -16.20 -22.09 -13.77
C VAL A 563 -16.75 -20.74 -14.23
N VAL A 564 -17.12 -19.87 -13.28
CA VAL A 564 -17.65 -18.53 -13.57
C VAL A 564 -16.60 -17.64 -14.26
N GLU A 565 -15.35 -17.70 -13.82
CA GLU A 565 -14.25 -16.96 -14.45
C GLU A 565 -13.98 -17.45 -15.87
N LEU A 566 -13.89 -18.76 -16.09
CA LEU A 566 -13.73 -19.36 -17.42
C LEU A 566 -14.88 -18.96 -18.35
N GLY A 567 -16.13 -19.02 -17.88
CA GLY A 567 -17.29 -18.57 -18.64
C GLY A 567 -17.23 -17.08 -19.00
N ARG A 568 -16.81 -16.20 -18.07
CA ARG A 568 -16.62 -14.77 -18.36
C ARG A 568 -15.52 -14.53 -19.39
N VAL A 569 -14.39 -15.24 -19.31
CA VAL A 569 -13.31 -15.13 -20.31
C VAL A 569 -13.79 -15.57 -21.68
N ILE A 570 -14.60 -16.64 -21.77
CA ILE A 570 -15.21 -17.06 -23.04
C ILE A 570 -16.07 -15.92 -23.61
N ARG A 571 -16.99 -15.36 -22.79
CA ARG A 571 -17.86 -14.27 -23.20
C ARG A 571 -17.11 -13.04 -23.68
N ASP A 572 -16.06 -12.64 -22.98
CA ASP A 572 -15.23 -11.50 -23.36
C ASP A 572 -14.48 -11.77 -24.67
N ARG A 573 -13.98 -13.00 -24.88
CA ARG A 573 -13.31 -13.43 -26.12
C ARG A 573 -14.22 -13.34 -27.33
N VAL A 574 -15.47 -13.80 -27.21
CA VAL A 574 -16.48 -13.67 -28.28
C VAL A 574 -17.23 -12.34 -28.26
N THR A 575 -16.86 -11.42 -27.38
CA THR A 575 -17.48 -10.09 -27.25
C THR A 575 -18.99 -10.14 -27.02
N ILE A 576 -19.49 -11.11 -26.23
CA ILE A 576 -20.90 -11.23 -25.84
C ILE A 576 -21.10 -10.67 -24.42
N PRO A 577 -21.73 -9.49 -24.26
CA PRO A 577 -21.96 -8.90 -22.94
C PRO A 577 -22.76 -9.81 -22.01
N ILE A 578 -22.47 -9.75 -20.70
CA ILE A 578 -23.14 -10.58 -19.67
C ILE A 578 -24.66 -10.38 -19.61
N LYS A 579 -25.15 -9.21 -20.05
CA LYS A 579 -26.58 -8.87 -20.07
C LYS A 579 -27.40 -9.78 -21.00
N TYR A 580 -26.80 -10.38 -22.02
CA TYR A 580 -27.49 -11.31 -22.91
C TYR A 580 -27.58 -12.68 -22.22
N PRO A 581 -28.77 -13.24 -21.99
CA PRO A 581 -28.85 -14.62 -21.51
C PRO A 581 -28.25 -15.56 -22.57
N LEU A 582 -27.55 -16.61 -22.14
CA LEU A 582 -27.08 -17.68 -23.02
C LEU A 582 -27.82 -18.99 -22.70
N ARG A 583 -27.80 -19.95 -23.62
CA ARG A 583 -28.57 -21.19 -23.48
C ARG A 583 -28.04 -22.04 -22.35
N GLU A 584 -26.78 -22.43 -22.46
CA GLU A 584 -26.22 -23.47 -21.63
C GLU A 584 -24.74 -23.20 -21.39
N VAL A 585 -24.28 -23.61 -20.21
CA VAL A 585 -22.87 -23.85 -19.94
C VAL A 585 -22.66 -25.32 -19.60
N VAL A 586 -21.71 -25.98 -20.25
CA VAL A 586 -21.31 -27.36 -19.96
C VAL A 586 -20.03 -27.32 -19.14
N VAL A 587 -20.07 -27.90 -17.94
CA VAL A 587 -18.93 -28.02 -17.04
C VAL A 587 -18.43 -29.46 -17.10
N ILE A 588 -17.17 -29.61 -17.52
CA ILE A 588 -16.54 -30.91 -17.69
C ILE A 588 -15.39 -31.07 -16.70
N HIS A 589 -15.42 -32.17 -15.97
CA HIS A 589 -14.38 -32.54 -15.00
C HIS A 589 -14.20 -34.07 -14.98
N ASN A 590 -12.98 -34.52 -14.67
CA ASN A 590 -12.66 -35.96 -14.66
C ASN A 590 -13.29 -36.71 -13.48
N GLU A 591 -13.46 -36.04 -12.35
CA GLU A 591 -13.91 -36.62 -11.10
C GLU A 591 -15.41 -36.34 -10.85
N PRO A 592 -16.26 -37.37 -10.77
CA PRO A 592 -17.70 -37.20 -10.55
C PRO A 592 -18.05 -36.55 -9.20
N ALA A 593 -17.25 -36.78 -8.15
CA ALA A 593 -17.47 -36.18 -6.84
C ALA A 593 -17.38 -34.64 -6.90
N THR A 594 -16.37 -34.12 -7.61
CA THR A 594 -16.22 -32.67 -7.82
C THR A 594 -17.38 -32.08 -8.63
N LEU A 595 -17.93 -32.80 -9.61
CA LEU A 595 -19.09 -32.33 -10.35
C LEU A 595 -20.31 -32.19 -9.44
N GLN A 596 -20.54 -33.14 -8.53
CA GLN A 596 -21.63 -33.03 -7.54
C GLN A 596 -21.45 -31.84 -6.60
N GLU A 597 -20.21 -31.57 -6.16
CA GLU A 597 -19.89 -30.39 -5.35
C GLU A 597 -20.21 -29.09 -6.08
N ILE A 598 -19.80 -28.95 -7.35
CA ILE A 598 -20.11 -27.76 -8.15
C ILE A 598 -21.62 -27.66 -8.43
N GLN A 599 -22.29 -28.78 -8.66
CA GLN A 599 -23.74 -28.83 -8.88
C GLN A 599 -24.54 -28.29 -7.68
N SER A 600 -24.06 -28.47 -6.45
CA SER A 600 -24.68 -27.86 -5.26
C SER A 600 -24.71 -26.32 -5.29
N LEU A 601 -23.86 -25.71 -6.12
CA LEU A 601 -23.70 -24.27 -6.32
C LEU A 601 -24.23 -23.80 -7.70
N GLU A 602 -24.98 -24.64 -8.42
CA GLU A 602 -25.47 -24.39 -9.77
C GLU A 602 -26.22 -23.05 -9.91
N SER A 603 -27.05 -22.70 -8.92
CA SER A 603 -27.82 -21.46 -8.91
C SER A 603 -26.94 -20.21 -9.01
N TYR A 604 -25.77 -20.22 -8.38
CA TYR A 604 -24.79 -19.13 -8.46
C TYR A 604 -24.14 -19.06 -9.83
N ILE A 605 -23.86 -20.20 -10.47
CA ILE A 605 -23.30 -20.27 -11.83
C ILE A 605 -24.29 -19.72 -12.84
N LEU A 606 -25.56 -20.16 -12.78
CA LEU A 606 -26.65 -19.67 -13.63
C LEU A 606 -26.78 -18.15 -13.56
N GLN A 607 -26.79 -17.61 -12.34
CA GLN A 607 -26.95 -16.18 -12.10
C GLN A 607 -25.73 -15.37 -12.55
N GLU A 608 -24.51 -15.82 -12.22
CA GLU A 608 -23.28 -15.07 -12.51
C GLU A 608 -22.84 -15.13 -13.97
N LEU A 609 -23.14 -16.23 -14.65
CA LEU A 609 -22.94 -16.37 -16.09
C LEU A 609 -24.15 -15.95 -16.91
N ASN A 610 -25.31 -15.68 -16.30
CA ASN A 610 -26.56 -15.38 -17.00
C ASN A 610 -26.84 -16.40 -18.12
N VAL A 611 -26.91 -17.68 -17.74
CA VAL A 611 -27.20 -18.84 -18.61
C VAL A 611 -28.50 -19.50 -18.15
N ARG A 612 -29.22 -20.19 -19.04
CA ARG A 612 -30.50 -20.83 -18.69
C ARG A 612 -30.33 -22.20 -18.02
N SER A 613 -29.29 -22.96 -18.39
CA SER A 613 -29.00 -24.27 -17.78
C SER A 613 -27.50 -24.48 -17.60
N VAL A 614 -27.14 -25.33 -16.63
CA VAL A 614 -25.79 -25.88 -16.46
C VAL A 614 -25.85 -27.39 -16.70
N THR A 615 -24.97 -27.91 -17.55
CA THR A 615 -24.83 -29.35 -17.76
C THR A 615 -23.48 -29.82 -17.23
N PHE A 616 -23.51 -30.75 -16.28
CA PHE A 616 -22.32 -31.37 -15.71
C PHE A 616 -22.01 -32.68 -16.42
N SER A 617 -20.76 -32.89 -16.85
CA SER A 617 -20.39 -34.13 -17.53
C SER A 617 -18.96 -34.58 -17.26
N SER A 618 -18.76 -35.89 -17.17
CA SER A 618 -17.45 -36.54 -17.17
C SER A 618 -17.15 -37.24 -18.51
N ASP A 619 -18.07 -37.16 -19.48
CA ASP A 619 -17.93 -37.82 -20.78
C ASP A 619 -17.07 -36.99 -21.73
N LYS A 620 -15.78 -37.34 -21.76
CA LYS A 620 -14.78 -36.67 -22.60
C LYS A 620 -15.05 -36.85 -24.09
N GLN A 621 -15.53 -38.02 -24.50
CA GLN A 621 -15.69 -38.36 -25.91
C GLN A 621 -16.87 -37.60 -26.51
N LYS A 622 -17.99 -37.50 -25.75
CA LYS A 622 -19.19 -36.77 -26.17
C LYS A 622 -18.90 -35.31 -26.55
N TYR A 623 -18.01 -34.65 -25.81
CA TYR A 623 -17.72 -33.22 -25.97
C TYR A 623 -16.36 -32.93 -26.63
N GLY A 624 -15.72 -33.92 -27.26
CA GLY A 624 -14.44 -33.70 -27.95
C GLY A 624 -13.32 -33.20 -27.04
N VAL A 625 -13.24 -33.73 -25.83
CA VAL A 625 -12.27 -33.31 -24.81
C VAL A 625 -11.02 -34.16 -24.88
N SER A 626 -9.87 -33.50 -24.97
CA SER A 626 -8.54 -34.11 -24.96
C SER A 626 -7.69 -33.53 -23.82
N LEU A 627 -6.62 -34.20 -23.40
CA LEU A 627 -5.59 -33.61 -22.55
C LEU A 627 -4.55 -32.87 -23.39
N ARG A 628 -4.04 -31.78 -22.84
CA ARG A 628 -2.90 -31.02 -23.36
C ARG A 628 -1.92 -30.73 -22.22
N ALA A 629 -0.63 -30.74 -22.53
CA ALA A 629 0.42 -30.39 -21.58
C ALA A 629 1.00 -29.01 -21.91
N GLU A 630 1.16 -28.17 -20.89
CA GLU A 630 1.94 -26.93 -20.98
C GLU A 630 3.16 -26.98 -20.06
N PRO A 631 4.28 -26.35 -20.43
CA PRO A 631 5.47 -26.32 -19.58
C PRO A 631 5.29 -25.38 -18.39
N ASP A 632 5.82 -25.75 -17.22
CA ASP A 632 6.13 -24.77 -16.18
C ASP A 632 7.31 -23.90 -16.65
N HIS A 633 6.97 -22.74 -17.22
CA HIS A 633 7.96 -21.82 -17.77
C HIS A 633 9.02 -21.36 -16.75
N LYS A 634 8.68 -21.30 -15.46
CA LYS A 634 9.61 -20.86 -14.41
C LYS A 634 10.61 -21.95 -14.08
N THR A 635 10.12 -23.16 -13.86
CA THR A 635 10.94 -24.31 -13.47
C THR A 635 11.80 -24.78 -14.64
N LEU A 636 11.19 -24.99 -15.81
CA LEU A 636 11.89 -25.45 -17.01
C LEU A 636 12.78 -24.36 -17.62
N GLY A 637 12.42 -23.08 -17.50
CA GLY A 637 13.24 -21.98 -17.99
C GLY A 637 14.59 -21.88 -17.27
N ALA A 638 14.59 -22.05 -15.95
CA ALA A 638 15.80 -22.05 -15.14
C ALA A 638 16.71 -23.26 -15.42
N ARG A 639 16.11 -24.44 -15.63
CA ARG A 639 16.83 -25.70 -15.86
C ARG A 639 17.37 -25.82 -17.28
N LEU A 640 16.53 -25.59 -18.29
CA LEU A 640 16.82 -25.91 -19.69
C LEU A 640 17.55 -24.79 -20.44
N LYS A 641 17.53 -23.55 -19.94
CA LYS A 641 18.23 -22.38 -20.54
C LYS A 641 18.02 -22.29 -22.06
N THR A 642 19.05 -22.58 -22.87
CA THR A 642 18.99 -22.52 -24.35
C THR A 642 18.08 -23.58 -24.96
N ALA A 643 17.93 -24.76 -24.33
CA ALA A 643 17.05 -25.84 -24.78
C ALA A 643 15.55 -25.60 -24.43
N PHE A 644 15.25 -24.54 -23.68
CA PHE A 644 13.89 -24.27 -23.20
C PHE A 644 12.85 -24.08 -24.31
N LYS A 645 13.18 -23.29 -25.35
CA LYS A 645 12.28 -23.05 -26.49
C LYS A 645 11.91 -24.34 -27.23
N PRO A 646 12.89 -25.15 -27.72
CA PRO A 646 12.55 -26.37 -28.45
C PRO A 646 11.81 -27.41 -27.58
N VAL A 647 12.19 -27.57 -26.30
CA VAL A 647 11.49 -28.49 -25.39
C VAL A 647 10.07 -28.02 -25.08
N THR A 648 9.86 -26.71 -24.89
CA THR A 648 8.51 -26.13 -24.72
C THR A 648 7.62 -26.43 -25.92
N GLN A 649 8.15 -26.33 -27.14
CA GLN A 649 7.38 -26.66 -28.34
C GLN A 649 7.06 -28.16 -28.40
N ALA A 650 8.01 -29.02 -28.04
CA ALA A 650 7.78 -30.46 -27.98
C ALA A 650 6.70 -30.84 -26.94
N ILE A 651 6.71 -30.21 -25.75
CA ILE A 651 5.68 -30.40 -24.71
C ILE A 651 4.30 -30.01 -25.24
N LYS A 652 4.18 -28.87 -25.93
CA LYS A 652 2.92 -28.39 -26.49
C LYS A 652 2.37 -29.25 -27.63
N ASN A 653 3.23 -30.03 -28.28
CA ASN A 653 2.87 -30.91 -29.39
C ASN A 653 2.50 -32.33 -28.93
N LEU A 654 2.60 -32.65 -27.64
CA LEU A 654 2.18 -33.95 -27.12
C LEU A 654 0.69 -34.19 -27.42
N THR A 655 0.39 -35.36 -27.97
CA THR A 655 -0.97 -35.84 -28.24
C THR A 655 -1.65 -36.31 -26.95
N ASP A 656 -2.99 -36.40 -26.93
CA ASP A 656 -3.73 -36.85 -25.74
C ASP A 656 -3.25 -38.20 -25.21
N THR A 657 -3.03 -39.18 -26.09
CA THR A 657 -2.53 -40.50 -25.74
C THR A 657 -1.13 -40.45 -25.14
N GLU A 658 -0.26 -39.57 -25.65
CA GLU A 658 1.08 -39.35 -25.09
C GLU A 658 1.00 -38.68 -23.72
N VAL A 659 0.15 -37.65 -23.53
CA VAL A 659 -0.04 -36.99 -22.23
C VAL A 659 -0.57 -37.99 -21.19
N GLN A 660 -1.51 -38.86 -21.57
CA GLN A 660 -1.99 -39.95 -20.71
C GLN A 660 -0.87 -40.94 -20.35
N ALA A 661 0.00 -41.27 -21.30
CA ALA A 661 1.17 -42.11 -21.05
C ALA A 661 2.16 -41.44 -20.09
N VAL A 662 2.41 -40.12 -20.24
CA VAL A 662 3.25 -39.33 -19.33
C VAL A 662 2.68 -39.34 -17.91
N LEU A 663 1.37 -39.14 -17.75
CA LEU A 663 0.70 -39.20 -16.45
C LEU A 663 0.84 -40.57 -15.78
N LYS A 664 0.76 -41.66 -16.55
CA LYS A 664 0.91 -43.03 -16.04
C LYS A 664 2.36 -43.39 -15.70
N ALA A 665 3.31 -42.90 -16.49
CA ALA A 665 4.75 -43.15 -16.30
C ALA A 665 5.41 -42.19 -15.29
N GLY A 666 4.75 -41.09 -14.94
CA GLY A 666 5.26 -40.04 -14.06
C GLY A 666 6.25 -39.06 -14.71
N HIS A 667 6.70 -39.35 -15.94
CA HIS A 667 7.68 -38.57 -16.68
C HIS A 667 7.62 -38.86 -18.18
N THR A 668 8.29 -38.04 -18.99
CA THR A 668 8.54 -38.28 -20.42
C THR A 668 9.93 -37.82 -20.81
N GLU A 669 10.49 -38.38 -21.88
CA GLU A 669 11.74 -37.90 -22.47
C GLU A 669 11.45 -37.13 -23.76
N LEU A 670 11.79 -35.85 -23.77
CA LEU A 670 11.59 -34.97 -24.93
C LEU A 670 12.93 -34.34 -25.31
N LEU A 671 13.35 -34.58 -26.55
CA LEU A 671 14.59 -34.02 -27.12
C LEU A 671 15.84 -34.27 -26.24
N GLY A 672 15.95 -35.47 -25.64
CA GLY A 672 17.07 -35.84 -24.77
C GLY A 672 16.98 -35.31 -23.34
N HIS A 673 15.86 -34.67 -22.96
CA HIS A 673 15.61 -34.20 -21.61
C HIS A 673 14.48 -34.98 -20.95
N ARG A 674 14.74 -35.50 -19.75
CA ARG A 674 13.71 -36.03 -18.86
C ARG A 674 12.88 -34.88 -18.29
N ILE A 675 11.58 -34.91 -18.55
CA ILE A 675 10.57 -33.97 -18.07
C ILE A 675 9.67 -34.71 -17.09
N GLU A 676 9.68 -34.27 -15.83
CA GLU A 676 8.82 -34.85 -14.80
C GLU A 676 7.39 -34.31 -14.94
N VAL A 677 6.38 -35.08 -14.56
CA VAL A 677 4.98 -34.61 -14.55
C VAL A 677 4.81 -33.36 -13.69
N SER A 678 5.60 -33.21 -12.62
CA SER A 678 5.60 -32.01 -11.77
C SER A 678 6.11 -30.74 -12.46
N GLU A 679 6.78 -30.86 -13.61
CA GLU A 679 7.24 -29.75 -14.45
C GLU A 679 6.24 -29.41 -15.56
N LEU A 680 5.10 -30.12 -15.62
CA LEU A 680 4.04 -29.96 -16.60
C LEU A 680 2.76 -29.47 -15.94
N ARG A 681 2.05 -28.58 -16.63
CA ARG A 681 0.67 -28.21 -16.34
C ARG A 681 -0.25 -28.93 -17.30
N ILE A 682 -0.95 -29.94 -16.79
CA ILE A 682 -1.92 -30.70 -17.59
C ILE A 682 -3.24 -29.96 -17.57
N MET A 683 -3.79 -29.73 -18.76
CA MET A 683 -5.07 -29.07 -18.94
C MET A 683 -5.99 -29.90 -19.81
N LEU A 684 -7.30 -29.76 -19.60
CA LEU A 684 -8.27 -30.21 -20.59
C LEU A 684 -8.19 -29.28 -21.82
N GLY A 685 -8.42 -29.84 -23.00
CA GLY A 685 -8.45 -29.16 -24.29
C GLY A 685 -9.72 -29.58 -25.02
N PHE A 686 -10.21 -28.68 -25.87
CA PHE A 686 -11.33 -28.96 -26.77
C PHE A 686 -10.74 -29.24 -28.15
N ALA A 687 -10.44 -30.51 -28.41
CA ALA A 687 -9.74 -30.94 -29.61
C ALA A 687 -10.15 -32.37 -30.00
N GLY A 688 -10.39 -32.58 -31.29
CA GLY A 688 -10.82 -33.86 -31.85
C GLY A 688 -11.96 -33.72 -32.86
N PRO A 689 -12.40 -34.82 -33.49
CA PRO A 689 -13.45 -34.78 -34.52
C PRO A 689 -14.79 -34.22 -34.01
N ALA A 690 -15.18 -34.59 -32.78
CA ALA A 690 -16.39 -34.07 -32.13
C ALA A 690 -16.26 -32.58 -31.75
N ALA A 691 -15.05 -32.12 -31.40
CA ALA A 691 -14.81 -30.71 -31.10
C ALA A 691 -14.97 -29.82 -32.34
N GLN A 692 -14.55 -30.29 -33.52
CA GLN A 692 -14.77 -29.56 -34.78
C GLN A 692 -16.25 -29.36 -35.10
N GLN A 693 -17.08 -30.37 -34.82
CA GLN A 693 -18.54 -30.27 -35.01
C GLN A 693 -19.20 -29.37 -33.96
N LEU A 694 -18.74 -29.43 -32.71
CA LEU A 694 -19.30 -28.66 -31.59
C LEU A 694 -18.79 -27.22 -31.53
N ALA A 695 -17.69 -26.88 -32.21
CA ALA A 695 -17.11 -25.53 -32.24
C ALA A 695 -18.01 -24.48 -32.91
N GLU A 696 -18.97 -24.89 -33.74
CA GLU A 696 -19.98 -23.98 -34.30
C GLU A 696 -20.99 -23.52 -33.23
N THR A 697 -21.15 -24.31 -32.16
CA THR A 697 -22.14 -24.06 -31.09
C THR A 697 -21.48 -23.55 -29.81
N TYR A 698 -20.37 -24.18 -29.41
CA TYR A 698 -19.72 -23.96 -28.13
C TYR A 698 -18.35 -23.32 -28.28
N GLU A 699 -18.10 -22.35 -27.41
CA GLU A 699 -16.77 -21.83 -27.18
C GLU A 699 -16.20 -22.36 -25.86
N ALA A 700 -14.91 -22.65 -25.88
CA ALA A 700 -14.27 -23.47 -24.85
C ALA A 700 -13.14 -22.73 -24.14
N HIS A 701 -13.07 -22.91 -22.82
CA HIS A 701 -11.92 -22.54 -22.02
C HIS A 701 -11.72 -23.52 -20.88
N SER A 702 -10.47 -23.86 -20.62
CA SER A 702 -10.09 -24.69 -19.48
C SER A 702 -9.14 -23.97 -18.54
N ASP A 703 -9.19 -24.37 -17.28
CA ASP A 703 -8.13 -24.15 -16.31
C ASP A 703 -7.87 -25.47 -15.60
N ASN A 704 -6.65 -26.00 -15.76
CA ASN A 704 -6.24 -27.28 -15.19
C ASN A 704 -7.22 -28.42 -15.50
N ASP A 705 -7.91 -28.91 -14.46
CA ASP A 705 -8.79 -30.07 -14.45
C ASP A 705 -10.26 -29.75 -14.80
N VAL A 706 -10.62 -28.47 -14.98
CA VAL A 706 -11.97 -28.03 -15.37
C VAL A 706 -11.96 -27.49 -16.80
N LEU A 707 -12.91 -27.95 -17.61
CA LEU A 707 -13.21 -27.39 -18.94
C LEU A 707 -14.65 -26.86 -18.93
N VAL A 708 -14.80 -25.63 -19.40
CA VAL A 708 -16.10 -24.98 -19.58
C VAL A 708 -16.35 -24.80 -21.06
N LEU A 709 -17.52 -25.25 -21.52
CA LEU A 709 -18.06 -24.98 -22.84
C LEU A 709 -19.26 -24.07 -22.67
N LEU A 710 -19.31 -22.96 -23.40
CA LEU A 710 -20.41 -22.01 -23.36
C LEU A 710 -21.09 -21.98 -24.71
N ASP A 711 -22.41 -22.21 -24.74
CA ASP A 711 -23.19 -22.10 -25.97
C ASP A 711 -23.28 -20.62 -26.38
N VAL A 712 -22.69 -20.29 -27.52
CA VAL A 712 -22.61 -18.94 -28.09
C VAL A 712 -23.51 -18.78 -29.31
N THR A 713 -24.39 -19.75 -29.59
CA THR A 713 -25.30 -19.68 -30.74
C THR A 713 -26.24 -18.47 -30.63
N PRO A 714 -26.34 -17.62 -31.68
CA PRO A 714 -27.26 -16.50 -31.65
C PRO A 714 -28.71 -16.97 -31.59
N ASP A 715 -29.44 -16.59 -30.53
CA ASP A 715 -30.89 -16.78 -30.41
C ASP A 715 -31.59 -15.41 -30.36
N GLN A 716 -32.58 -15.20 -31.22
CA GLN A 716 -33.29 -13.91 -31.32
C GLN A 716 -33.98 -13.54 -29.99
N GLY A 717 -34.56 -14.52 -29.29
CA GLY A 717 -35.18 -14.28 -27.98
C GLY A 717 -34.18 -13.80 -26.92
N MET A 718 -32.91 -14.22 -27.01
CA MET A 718 -31.84 -13.76 -26.12
C MET A 718 -31.39 -12.34 -26.44
N GLN A 719 -31.37 -11.98 -27.72
CA GLN A 719 -31.05 -10.63 -28.15
C GLN A 719 -32.11 -9.64 -27.65
N ASP A 720 -33.39 -9.99 -27.80
CA ASP A 720 -34.54 -9.19 -27.38
C ASP A 720 -34.51 -8.92 -25.86
N GLU A 721 -34.31 -9.95 -25.02
CA GLU A 721 -34.18 -9.77 -23.57
C GLU A 721 -32.97 -8.90 -23.21
N GLY A 722 -31.85 -9.07 -23.91
CA GLY A 722 -30.66 -8.24 -23.74
C GLY A 722 -30.89 -6.77 -24.08
N VAL A 723 -31.72 -6.48 -25.09
CA VAL A 723 -32.16 -5.12 -25.44
C VAL A 723 -33.09 -4.57 -24.35
N ALA A 724 -34.01 -5.38 -23.81
CA ALA A 724 -34.87 -4.97 -22.69
C ALA A 724 -34.06 -4.59 -21.44
N ARG A 725 -33.03 -5.36 -21.10
CA ARG A 725 -32.10 -5.01 -20.01
C ARG A 725 -31.28 -3.75 -20.31
N GLU A 726 -31.02 -3.44 -21.57
CA GLU A 726 -30.36 -2.21 -21.95
C GLU A 726 -31.24 -0.98 -21.75
N ILE A 727 -32.54 -1.08 -22.02
CA ILE A 727 -33.54 -0.06 -21.68
C ILE A 727 -33.51 0.19 -20.16
N VAL A 728 -33.60 -0.87 -19.34
CA VAL A 728 -33.50 -0.77 -17.87
C VAL A 728 -32.23 -0.04 -17.45
N ASN A 729 -31.08 -0.40 -18.03
CA ASN A 729 -29.80 0.25 -17.73
C ASN A 729 -29.82 1.75 -18.07
N ARG A 730 -30.41 2.17 -19.20
CA ARG A 730 -30.53 3.58 -19.56
C ARG A 730 -31.38 4.35 -18.54
N VAL A 731 -32.50 3.78 -18.12
CA VAL A 731 -33.37 4.36 -17.08
C VAL A 731 -32.62 4.48 -15.75
N GLN A 732 -31.89 3.45 -15.32
CA GLN A 732 -31.14 3.48 -14.06
C GLN A 732 -29.98 4.48 -14.07
N LYS A 733 -29.27 4.62 -15.21
CA LYS A 733 -28.26 5.69 -15.38
C LYS A 733 -28.89 7.08 -15.28
N LEU A 734 -30.09 7.24 -15.84
CA LEU A 734 -30.83 8.49 -15.77
C LEU A 734 -31.29 8.82 -14.34
N ARG A 735 -31.78 7.82 -13.58
CA ARG A 735 -32.06 7.96 -12.14
C ARG A 735 -30.82 8.43 -11.36
N LYS A 736 -29.67 7.80 -11.60
CA LYS A 736 -28.42 8.17 -10.94
C LYS A 736 -27.98 9.60 -11.28
N LYS A 737 -28.15 10.04 -12.53
CA LYS A 737 -27.87 11.41 -12.98
C LYS A 737 -28.80 12.43 -12.30
N ALA A 738 -30.03 12.03 -12.00
CA ALA A 738 -31.02 12.82 -11.25
C ALA A 738 -30.90 12.68 -9.72
N HIS A 739 -29.85 12.03 -9.21
CA HIS A 739 -29.65 11.76 -7.78
C HIS A 739 -30.79 10.97 -7.11
N LEU A 740 -31.56 10.19 -7.89
CA LEU A 740 -32.62 9.32 -7.40
C LEU A 740 -32.05 7.97 -6.95
N VAL A 741 -32.58 7.42 -5.87
CA VAL A 741 -32.32 6.05 -5.41
C VAL A 741 -33.38 5.08 -5.91
N PRO A 742 -33.10 3.77 -6.05
CA PRO A 742 -34.05 2.81 -6.61
C PRO A 742 -35.39 2.68 -5.87
N THR A 743 -35.46 3.14 -4.62
CA THR A 743 -36.66 3.14 -3.77
C THR A 743 -37.52 4.38 -3.95
N ASP A 744 -37.07 5.38 -4.69
CA ASP A 744 -37.85 6.61 -4.89
C ASP A 744 -39.10 6.33 -5.73
N PRO A 745 -40.29 6.80 -5.32
CA PRO A 745 -41.51 6.64 -6.09
C PRO A 745 -41.45 7.53 -7.34
N VAL A 746 -41.28 6.90 -8.50
CA VAL A 746 -41.18 7.58 -9.79
C VAL A 746 -42.00 6.85 -10.86
N THR A 747 -42.44 7.60 -11.87
CA THR A 747 -43.02 7.05 -13.10
C THR A 747 -42.06 7.32 -14.26
N VAL A 748 -41.85 6.32 -15.11
CA VAL A 748 -40.94 6.42 -16.27
C VAL A 748 -41.77 6.39 -17.55
N TYR A 749 -41.70 7.47 -18.33
CA TYR A 749 -42.28 7.54 -19.66
C TYR A 749 -41.22 7.32 -20.72
N TYR A 750 -41.58 6.65 -21.82
CA TYR A 750 -40.69 6.46 -22.96
C TYR A 750 -41.36 6.76 -24.30
N ALA A 751 -40.58 7.25 -25.26
CA ALA A 751 -40.96 7.35 -26.67
C ALA A 751 -39.82 6.83 -27.55
N ILE A 752 -40.14 6.06 -28.59
CA ILE A 752 -39.15 5.46 -29.49
C ILE A 752 -39.42 5.93 -30.92
N HIS A 753 -38.37 6.35 -31.62
CA HIS A 753 -38.44 6.72 -33.04
C HIS A 753 -37.35 6.00 -33.86
N PRO A 754 -37.71 5.28 -34.95
CA PRO A 754 -39.08 4.98 -35.41
C PRO A 754 -39.79 3.94 -34.52
N VAL A 755 -41.13 4.01 -34.45
CA VAL A 755 -41.94 3.17 -33.53
C VAL A 755 -41.84 1.68 -33.91
N ASP A 756 -41.78 1.37 -35.20
CA ASP A 756 -41.70 -0.01 -35.72
C ASP A 756 -40.28 -0.61 -35.69
N SER A 757 -39.36 0.02 -34.94
CA SER A 757 -38.01 -0.48 -34.76
C SER A 757 -37.98 -1.73 -33.89
N GLU A 758 -36.90 -2.52 -33.99
CA GLU A 758 -36.60 -3.64 -33.09
C GLU A 758 -36.75 -3.23 -31.62
N LEU A 759 -36.29 -2.02 -31.28
CA LEU A 759 -36.39 -1.45 -29.94
C LEU A 759 -37.85 -1.19 -29.52
N GLY A 760 -38.71 -0.73 -30.43
CA GLY A 760 -40.14 -0.50 -30.18
C GLY A 760 -40.90 -1.79 -29.91
N ARG A 761 -40.62 -2.85 -30.69
CA ARG A 761 -41.15 -4.20 -30.43
C ARG A 761 -40.74 -4.71 -29.05
N VAL A 762 -39.44 -4.68 -28.74
CA VAL A 762 -38.90 -5.17 -27.46
C VAL A 762 -39.45 -4.38 -26.26
N ALA A 763 -39.55 -3.06 -26.35
CA ALA A 763 -40.09 -2.24 -25.26
C ALA A 763 -41.56 -2.56 -24.93
N THR A 764 -42.31 -3.02 -25.95
CA THR A 764 -43.72 -3.42 -25.81
C THR A 764 -43.85 -4.85 -25.30
N GLU A 765 -43.17 -5.81 -25.93
CA GLU A 765 -43.24 -7.24 -25.56
C GLU A 765 -42.64 -7.54 -24.18
N PHE A 766 -41.57 -6.82 -23.78
CA PHE A 766 -40.90 -6.99 -22.49
C PHE A 766 -41.32 -5.93 -21.45
N ASN A 767 -42.46 -5.24 -21.66
CA ASN A 767 -42.88 -4.15 -20.78
C ASN A 767 -43.02 -4.59 -19.31
N GLU A 768 -43.58 -5.77 -19.07
CA GLU A 768 -43.75 -6.33 -17.72
C GLU A 768 -42.41 -6.62 -17.04
N PHE A 769 -41.45 -7.20 -17.80
CA PHE A 769 -40.08 -7.42 -17.34
C PHE A 769 -39.36 -6.10 -17.00
N ILE A 770 -39.50 -5.08 -17.85
CA ILE A 770 -38.89 -3.76 -17.63
C ILE A 770 -39.51 -3.09 -16.40
N THR A 771 -40.83 -3.08 -16.28
CA THR A 771 -41.59 -2.48 -15.16
C THR A 771 -41.22 -3.14 -13.83
N SER A 772 -41.23 -4.47 -13.77
CA SER A 772 -40.86 -5.22 -12.56
C SER A 772 -39.41 -4.97 -12.15
N THR A 773 -38.48 -4.94 -13.11
CA THR A 773 -37.05 -4.69 -12.85
C THR A 773 -36.78 -3.25 -12.40
N LEU A 774 -37.52 -2.26 -12.92
CA LEU A 774 -37.40 -0.85 -12.52
C LEU A 774 -38.07 -0.55 -11.18
N ARG A 775 -38.95 -1.46 -10.70
CA ARG A 775 -39.86 -1.22 -9.57
C ARG A 775 -40.61 0.11 -9.72
N ALA A 776 -40.97 0.45 -10.95
CA ALA A 776 -41.65 1.68 -11.30
C ALA A 776 -42.44 1.49 -12.61
N PRO A 777 -43.58 2.18 -12.79
CA PRO A 777 -44.33 2.10 -14.04
C PRO A 777 -43.48 2.55 -15.23
N PHE A 778 -43.48 1.76 -16.30
CA PHE A 778 -42.79 2.05 -17.57
C PHE A 778 -43.81 2.22 -18.70
N LEU A 779 -44.17 3.47 -18.98
CA LEU A 779 -45.34 3.84 -19.78
C LEU A 779 -44.95 4.49 -21.11
N THR A 780 -45.68 4.19 -22.18
CA THR A 780 -45.50 4.86 -23.48
C THR A 780 -45.99 6.30 -23.39
N LEU A 781 -45.22 7.24 -23.94
CA LEU A 781 -45.59 8.65 -23.99
C LEU A 781 -46.69 8.89 -25.05
N THR A 782 -47.95 8.96 -24.63
CA THR A 782 -49.12 9.16 -25.50
C THR A 782 -49.64 10.62 -25.54
N GLY A 783 -48.83 11.59 -25.07
CA GLY A 783 -49.18 13.01 -25.01
C GLY A 783 -48.21 13.82 -24.14
N GLY A 784 -48.63 14.99 -23.65
CA GLY A 784 -47.88 15.78 -22.67
C GLY A 784 -47.90 15.15 -21.27
N VAL A 785 -46.78 15.20 -20.56
CA VAL A 785 -46.65 14.67 -19.20
C VAL A 785 -47.22 15.69 -18.19
N GLN A 786 -48.24 15.31 -17.42
CA GLN A 786 -48.87 16.20 -16.42
C GLN A 786 -48.08 16.26 -15.09
N ASP A 787 -47.31 15.22 -14.77
CA ASP A 787 -46.50 15.15 -13.55
C ASP A 787 -45.24 16.02 -13.64
N LYS A 788 -44.70 16.43 -12.48
CA LYS A 788 -43.43 17.16 -12.41
C LYS A 788 -42.29 16.31 -12.98
N ILE A 789 -41.71 16.75 -14.09
CA ILE A 789 -40.54 16.15 -14.71
C ILE A 789 -39.33 16.35 -13.79
N VAL A 790 -38.68 15.25 -13.41
CA VAL A 790 -37.43 15.25 -12.64
C VAL A 790 -36.24 15.36 -13.59
N ILE A 791 -36.26 14.57 -14.67
CA ILE A 791 -35.21 14.57 -15.70
C ILE A 791 -35.77 13.99 -17.00
N GLU A 792 -35.29 14.52 -18.11
CA GLU A 792 -35.60 14.06 -19.48
C GLU A 792 -34.28 13.88 -20.25
N ASP A 793 -34.18 12.81 -21.03
CA ASP A 793 -33.01 12.55 -21.87
C ASP A 793 -33.39 11.71 -23.10
N THR A 794 -32.73 11.95 -24.23
CA THR A 794 -32.92 11.17 -25.47
C THR A 794 -31.61 10.52 -25.86
N GLN A 795 -31.61 9.20 -25.98
CA GLN A 795 -30.40 8.40 -26.21
C GLN A 795 -30.56 7.52 -27.45
N GLN A 796 -29.48 7.36 -28.23
CA GLN A 796 -29.44 6.35 -29.30
C GLN A 796 -29.23 4.94 -28.72
N LEU A 797 -30.04 3.99 -29.19
CA LEU A 797 -29.98 2.59 -28.82
C LEU A 797 -30.32 1.71 -30.01
N LYS A 798 -29.39 0.83 -30.44
CA LYS A 798 -29.59 -0.10 -31.58
C LYS A 798 -30.11 0.62 -32.85
N GLY A 799 -29.58 1.81 -33.14
CA GLY A 799 -29.98 2.61 -34.31
C GLY A 799 -31.31 3.36 -34.19
N SER A 800 -31.99 3.27 -33.04
CA SER A 800 -33.25 3.97 -32.75
C SER A 800 -33.08 5.01 -31.64
N ASN A 801 -33.90 6.07 -31.65
CA ASN A 801 -33.89 7.09 -30.60
C ASN A 801 -34.86 6.69 -29.48
N LEU A 802 -34.34 6.51 -28.27
CA LEU A 802 -35.11 6.26 -27.05
C LEU A 802 -35.15 7.54 -26.21
N LYS A 803 -36.30 8.19 -26.16
CA LYS A 803 -36.59 9.30 -25.27
C LYS A 803 -37.13 8.76 -23.94
N LEU A 804 -36.55 9.17 -22.82
CA LEU A 804 -36.94 8.79 -21.47
C LEU A 804 -37.27 10.03 -20.65
N ILE A 805 -38.38 9.99 -19.92
CA ILE A 805 -38.79 11.04 -18.98
C ILE A 805 -39.10 10.38 -17.63
N ILE A 806 -38.46 10.85 -16.57
CA ILE A 806 -38.75 10.39 -15.21
C ILE A 806 -39.53 11.49 -14.50
N THR A 807 -40.70 11.14 -13.96
CA THR A 807 -41.54 12.04 -13.16
C THR A 807 -41.61 11.55 -11.73
N LYS A 808 -41.90 12.47 -10.81
CA LYS A 808 -42.18 12.12 -9.42
C LYS A 808 -43.67 11.81 -9.30
N THR A 809 -44.03 10.61 -8.86
CA THR A 809 -45.43 10.25 -8.64
C THR A 809 -46.00 11.14 -7.53
N GLY A 810 -47.20 11.68 -7.74
CA GLY A 810 -47.85 12.71 -6.91
C GLY A 810 -47.54 12.60 -5.42
N GLY A 811 -46.64 13.46 -4.94
CA GLY A 811 -46.51 13.76 -3.52
C GLY A 811 -47.59 14.74 -3.11
N GLU A 812 -48.06 14.63 -1.86
CA GLU A 812 -49.02 15.55 -1.24
C GLU A 812 -48.73 17.01 -1.62
N PRO A 813 -49.77 17.86 -1.80
CA PRO A 813 -49.59 19.25 -2.15
C PRO A 813 -48.58 19.88 -1.19
N ALA A 814 -47.58 20.59 -1.75
CA ALA A 814 -46.54 21.26 -0.98
C ALA A 814 -47.19 21.95 0.23
N VAL A 815 -46.89 21.45 1.43
CA VAL A 815 -47.45 21.97 2.68
C VAL A 815 -47.11 23.45 2.71
N GLN A 816 -48.10 24.32 2.57
CA GLN A 816 -47.90 25.76 2.68
C GLN A 816 -47.77 26.13 4.15
N PRO A 817 -46.94 27.11 4.51
CA PRO A 817 -46.90 27.60 5.87
C PRO A 817 -48.25 28.17 6.29
N LYS A 818 -48.71 27.84 7.49
CA LYS A 818 -49.95 28.40 8.05
C LYS A 818 -49.84 29.87 8.49
N CYS A 819 -48.64 30.44 8.43
CA CYS A 819 -48.36 31.84 8.75
C CYS A 819 -47.95 32.61 7.50
N ARG A 820 -48.32 33.89 7.40
CA ARG A 820 -47.83 34.75 6.32
C ARG A 820 -46.31 34.88 6.37
N TYR A 821 -45.68 34.86 5.20
CA TYR A 821 -44.23 34.90 5.04
C TYR A 821 -43.81 35.71 3.82
N VAL A 822 -42.52 36.07 3.77
CA VAL A 822 -41.81 36.63 2.63
C VAL A 822 -40.54 35.83 2.38
N ASN A 823 -40.16 35.67 1.13
CA ASN A 823 -38.84 35.19 0.75
C ASN A 823 -37.89 36.37 0.69
N ILE A 824 -36.64 36.20 1.14
CA ILE A 824 -35.61 37.23 1.12
C ILE A 824 -34.44 36.73 0.27
N VAL A 825 -34.02 37.53 -0.69
CA VAL A 825 -32.86 37.24 -1.54
C VAL A 825 -31.89 38.41 -1.48
N LEU A 826 -30.62 38.12 -1.21
CA LEU A 826 -29.57 39.12 -1.31
C LEU A 826 -29.25 39.35 -2.79
N ALA A 827 -29.63 40.52 -3.33
CA ALA A 827 -29.49 40.78 -4.76
C ALA A 827 -28.06 41.17 -5.14
N ASN A 828 -27.48 42.14 -4.42
CA ASN A 828 -26.14 42.70 -4.70
C ASN A 828 -25.32 42.87 -3.40
N MET A 829 -25.47 41.93 -2.47
CA MET A 829 -24.78 41.95 -1.17
C MET A 829 -24.39 40.54 -0.75
N ASP A 830 -23.20 40.37 -0.20
CA ASP A 830 -22.78 39.11 0.40
C ASP A 830 -23.17 39.05 1.90
N PRO A 831 -23.58 37.87 2.40
CA PRO A 831 -23.83 37.67 3.82
C PRO A 831 -22.55 37.86 4.65
N GLY A 832 -22.71 38.23 5.92
CA GLY A 832 -21.61 38.51 6.85
C GLY A 832 -21.48 37.46 7.96
N TYR A 833 -20.41 37.59 8.76
CA TYR A 833 -20.19 36.83 10.01
C TYR A 833 -20.32 35.31 9.89
N GLY A 834 -19.83 34.72 8.79
CA GLY A 834 -19.78 33.26 8.60
C GLY A 834 -21.10 32.63 8.13
N VAL A 835 -22.11 33.43 7.78
CA VAL A 835 -23.33 32.97 7.11
C VAL A 835 -23.03 32.73 5.62
N ASN A 836 -23.39 31.56 5.10
CA ASN A 836 -23.11 31.18 3.71
C ASN A 836 -24.34 31.22 2.77
N GLY A 837 -25.57 31.40 3.30
CA GLY A 837 -26.81 31.40 2.51
C GLY A 837 -27.14 32.78 1.93
N HIS A 838 -27.71 32.82 0.72
CA HIS A 838 -28.14 34.06 0.04
C HIS A 838 -29.66 34.18 -0.09
N GLU A 839 -30.39 33.12 0.27
CA GLU A 839 -31.84 33.03 0.26
C GLU A 839 -32.36 32.58 1.62
N ALA A 840 -33.47 33.17 2.07
CA ALA A 840 -34.12 32.86 3.33
C ALA A 840 -35.64 33.06 3.24
N THR A 841 -36.38 32.54 4.21
CA THR A 841 -37.80 32.87 4.40
C THR A 841 -38.02 33.49 5.77
N LEU A 842 -38.72 34.64 5.83
CA LEU A 842 -39.15 35.28 7.07
C LEU A 842 -40.66 35.21 7.20
N PHE A 843 -41.14 34.83 8.40
CA PHE A 843 -42.56 34.82 8.73
C PHE A 843 -42.99 36.19 9.24
N LEU A 844 -43.94 36.82 8.56
CA LEU A 844 -44.51 38.13 8.90
C LEU A 844 -45.33 38.10 10.20
N GLU A 845 -45.74 36.92 10.62
CA GLU A 845 -46.46 36.63 11.84
C GLU A 845 -46.11 35.21 12.28
N ASN A 846 -46.00 34.96 13.58
CA ASN A 846 -45.82 33.60 14.10
C ASN A 846 -46.04 33.57 15.63
N PRO A 847 -47.08 32.90 16.16
CA PRO A 847 -48.13 32.14 15.45
C PRO A 847 -49.03 33.00 14.55
N ALA A 848 -49.87 32.40 13.72
CA ALA A 848 -50.78 33.08 12.81
C ALA A 848 -51.63 34.14 13.54
N ASN A 849 -51.71 35.35 12.97
CA ASN A 849 -52.34 36.54 13.55
C ASN A 849 -51.77 37.01 14.91
N GLN A 850 -50.58 36.55 15.31
CA GLN A 850 -49.87 36.97 16.52
C GLN A 850 -48.41 37.35 16.18
N ASN A 851 -47.79 38.18 17.02
CA ASN A 851 -46.41 38.64 16.83
C ASN A 851 -46.14 39.20 15.41
N ILE A 852 -47.08 39.99 14.88
CA ILE A 852 -46.97 40.57 13.54
C ILE A 852 -45.74 41.48 13.49
N LEU A 853 -44.84 41.22 12.53
CA LEU A 853 -43.60 41.98 12.35
C LEU A 853 -43.90 43.42 11.90
N SER A 854 -43.35 44.39 12.63
CA SER A 854 -43.24 45.78 12.14
C SER A 854 -42.15 45.91 11.08
N LEU A 855 -42.15 46.99 10.30
CA LEU A 855 -41.12 47.24 9.27
C LEU A 855 -39.70 47.27 9.86
N ASP A 856 -39.53 47.94 11.00
CA ASP A 856 -38.24 48.02 11.69
C ASP A 856 -37.78 46.64 12.18
N ARG A 857 -38.72 45.82 12.65
CA ARG A 857 -38.40 44.45 13.07
C ARG A 857 -38.07 43.57 11.86
N LEU A 858 -38.80 43.69 10.75
CA LEU A 858 -38.51 42.98 9.51
C LEU A 858 -37.08 43.27 9.02
N LYS A 859 -36.67 44.55 8.98
CA LYS A 859 -35.29 44.93 8.64
C LYS A 859 -34.28 44.31 9.61
N ARG A 860 -34.56 44.36 10.91
CA ARG A 860 -33.67 43.77 11.92
C ARG A 860 -33.55 42.24 11.80
N GLU A 861 -34.62 41.54 11.45
CA GLU A 861 -34.55 40.08 11.21
C GLU A 861 -33.74 39.75 9.95
N VAL A 862 -33.83 40.58 8.90
CA VAL A 862 -32.95 40.45 7.71
C VAL A 862 -31.48 40.65 8.10
N GLU A 863 -31.17 41.64 8.95
CA GLU A 863 -29.81 41.85 9.47
C GLU A 863 -29.28 40.62 10.21
N ILE A 864 -30.12 40.02 11.06
CA ILE A 864 -29.73 38.85 11.86
C ILE A 864 -29.53 37.63 10.97
N LEU A 865 -30.46 37.34 10.06
CA LEU A 865 -30.41 36.15 9.21
C LEU A 865 -29.17 36.08 8.33
N PHE A 866 -28.77 37.23 7.77
CA PHE A 866 -27.66 37.31 6.82
C PHE A 866 -26.39 37.91 7.43
N GLY A 867 -26.37 38.20 8.73
CA GLY A 867 -25.22 38.82 9.39
C GLY A 867 -24.86 40.20 8.80
N LEU A 868 -25.85 41.05 8.53
CA LEU A 868 -25.63 42.38 7.91
C LEU A 868 -25.43 43.49 8.94
N TYR A 869 -25.01 43.17 10.16
CA TYR A 869 -24.87 44.13 11.26
C TYR A 869 -24.04 45.35 10.85
N SER A 870 -24.58 46.55 11.10
CA SER A 870 -23.97 47.85 10.77
C SER A 870 -23.83 48.16 9.27
N ARG A 871 -24.49 47.44 8.37
CA ARG A 871 -24.54 47.74 6.92
C ARG A 871 -25.90 48.34 6.55
N GLN A 872 -25.92 49.47 5.83
CA GLN A 872 -27.16 50.05 5.35
C GLN A 872 -27.66 49.35 4.07
N PHE A 873 -28.93 48.94 4.08
CA PHE A 873 -29.59 48.30 2.94
C PHE A 873 -31.04 48.79 2.77
N SER A 874 -31.56 48.68 1.56
CA SER A 874 -32.97 48.92 1.22
C SER A 874 -33.66 47.62 0.82
N LEU A 875 -34.96 47.54 1.06
CA LEU A 875 -35.82 46.40 0.70
C LEU A 875 -36.79 46.82 -0.40
N THR A 876 -36.80 46.09 -1.50
CA THR A 876 -37.80 46.21 -2.58
C THR A 876 -38.46 44.86 -2.81
N THR A 877 -39.69 44.85 -3.31
CA THR A 877 -40.31 43.61 -3.82
C THR A 877 -39.68 43.21 -5.14
N SER A 878 -39.78 41.93 -5.54
CA SER A 878 -39.40 41.47 -6.90
C SER A 878 -40.00 42.31 -8.03
N ASP A 879 -41.17 42.92 -7.81
CA ASP A 879 -41.86 43.79 -8.77
C ASP A 879 -41.36 45.25 -8.76
N GLY A 880 -40.30 45.57 -8.00
CA GLY A 880 -39.66 46.89 -7.94
C GLY A 880 -40.24 47.88 -6.93
N ASN A 881 -41.29 47.54 -6.18
CA ASN A 881 -41.90 48.45 -5.20
C ASN A 881 -41.13 48.52 -3.87
N THR A 882 -41.04 49.71 -3.27
CA THR A 882 -40.43 49.92 -1.94
C THR A 882 -41.30 49.31 -0.83
N VAL A 883 -40.67 48.62 0.12
CA VAL A 883 -41.36 48.06 1.29
C VAL A 883 -41.61 49.17 2.32
N SER A 884 -42.89 49.41 2.66
CA SER A 884 -43.32 50.43 3.63
C SER A 884 -44.24 49.82 4.69
N THR A 885 -44.52 50.56 5.77
CA THR A 885 -45.46 50.10 6.81
C THR A 885 -46.86 49.82 6.28
N ASP A 886 -47.28 50.51 5.22
CA ASP A 886 -48.64 50.43 4.66
C ASP A 886 -48.84 49.19 3.78
N ASN A 887 -47.76 48.60 3.25
CA ASN A 887 -47.85 47.46 2.33
C ASN A 887 -47.46 46.10 2.94
N LEU A 888 -47.00 46.05 4.19
CA LEU A 888 -46.58 44.81 4.89
C LEU A 888 -47.62 43.69 4.83
N THR A 889 -48.92 44.02 4.90
CA THR A 889 -50.00 43.03 4.88
C THR A 889 -50.17 42.33 3.53
N THR A 890 -49.69 42.96 2.45
CA THR A 890 -49.80 42.49 1.05
C THR A 890 -48.56 41.73 0.56
N LEU A 891 -47.54 41.57 1.41
CA LEU A 891 -46.27 40.93 1.04
C LEU A 891 -46.29 39.40 1.14
N HIS A 892 -47.38 38.78 1.58
CA HIS A 892 -47.45 37.32 1.74
C HIS A 892 -47.09 36.59 0.45
N GLY A 893 -46.10 35.71 0.52
CA GLY A 893 -45.64 34.87 -0.60
C GLY A 893 -44.80 35.63 -1.63
N LYS A 894 -44.49 36.91 -1.39
CA LYS A 894 -43.62 37.71 -2.25
C LYS A 894 -42.14 37.52 -1.88
N THR A 895 -41.28 37.77 -2.87
CA THR A 895 -39.83 37.83 -2.69
C THR A 895 -39.40 39.27 -2.52
N LEU A 896 -38.65 39.55 -1.45
CA LEU A 896 -38.00 40.83 -1.18
C LEU A 896 -36.52 40.74 -1.53
N LEU A 897 -36.04 41.76 -2.23
CA LEU A 897 -34.66 41.91 -2.64
C LEU A 897 -33.94 42.88 -1.68
N VAL A 898 -32.77 42.46 -1.20
CA VAL A 898 -31.90 43.28 -0.34
C VAL A 898 -30.84 43.96 -1.19
N HIS A 899 -30.84 45.29 -1.20
CA HIS A 899 -29.90 46.10 -1.98
C HIS A 899 -29.00 46.94 -1.07
N LYS A 900 -27.72 47.07 -1.43
CA LYS A 900 -26.76 47.93 -0.73
C LYS A 900 -27.07 49.40 -1.00
N VAL A 901 -27.15 50.23 0.04
CA VAL A 901 -27.28 51.70 -0.10
C VAL A 901 -25.88 52.31 -0.32
N SER A 902 -25.68 53.09 -1.39
CA SER A 902 -24.44 53.84 -1.66
C SER A 902 -24.49 55.28 -1.13
N GLU A 903 -23.37 55.80 -0.61
CA GLU A 903 -23.26 57.13 0.02
C GLU A 903 -23.55 58.34 -0.90
N SER A 904 -23.74 58.13 -2.21
CA SER A 904 -24.05 59.20 -3.19
C SER A 904 -25.51 59.68 -3.20
N ASN A 905 -26.43 59.01 -2.51
CA ASN A 905 -27.89 59.28 -2.64
C ASN A 905 -28.50 60.06 -1.45
N ILE A 906 -27.70 60.71 -0.62
CA ILE A 906 -28.20 61.43 0.58
C ILE A 906 -28.59 62.89 0.29
N LEU A 907 -28.34 63.43 -0.92
CA LEU A 907 -28.52 64.88 -1.18
C LEU A 907 -29.59 65.29 -2.21
N ASN A 908 -30.22 64.37 -2.95
CA ASN A 908 -31.33 64.73 -3.84
C ASN A 908 -32.42 63.67 -3.71
N GLY A 909 -33.63 64.07 -3.31
CA GLY A 909 -34.79 63.19 -3.13
C GLY A 909 -35.36 62.69 -4.45
N ASP A 910 -34.59 61.87 -5.18
CA ASP A 910 -35.00 61.23 -6.41
C ASP A 910 -35.05 59.69 -6.26
N GLU A 911 -36.14 59.12 -6.78
CA GLU A 911 -36.45 57.69 -6.81
C GLU A 911 -35.39 56.89 -7.57
N VAL A 912 -34.91 55.80 -6.98
CA VAL A 912 -33.93 54.90 -7.62
C VAL A 912 -34.64 54.09 -8.71
N GLY A 913 -34.37 54.45 -9.96
CA GLY A 913 -34.79 53.70 -11.15
C GLY A 913 -34.15 52.31 -11.21
N ALA A 914 -34.99 51.28 -11.31
CA ALA A 914 -34.59 49.90 -11.53
C ALA A 914 -34.02 49.71 -12.95
N SER A 915 -32.70 49.59 -13.07
CA SER A 915 -32.07 49.15 -14.31
C SER A 915 -31.82 47.64 -14.30
N GLY A 916 -32.65 46.90 -15.03
CA GLY A 916 -32.27 45.70 -15.78
C GLY A 916 -31.94 44.42 -15.00
N ASN A 917 -32.96 43.73 -14.47
CA ASN A 917 -32.92 42.27 -14.36
C ASN A 917 -33.83 41.68 -15.45
N GLY A 918 -33.22 40.99 -16.42
CA GLY A 918 -33.96 40.18 -17.40
C GLY A 918 -34.88 39.20 -16.68
N GLY A 919 -36.10 39.03 -17.20
CA GLY A 919 -37.23 38.36 -16.54
C GLY A 919 -36.90 37.04 -15.84
N MET A 920 -36.48 37.13 -14.57
CA MET A 920 -36.42 36.01 -13.64
C MET A 920 -37.76 35.94 -12.90
N THR A 921 -38.50 34.87 -13.14
CA THR A 921 -39.65 34.52 -12.30
C THR A 921 -39.14 33.94 -10.98
N TYR A 922 -39.24 34.70 -9.89
CA TYR A 922 -38.92 34.21 -8.56
C TYR A 922 -40.02 33.24 -8.08
N SER A 923 -39.60 32.06 -7.60
CA SER A 923 -40.53 31.07 -7.06
C SER A 923 -41.23 31.59 -5.81
N SER A 924 -42.54 31.35 -5.69
CA SER A 924 -43.29 31.57 -4.44
C SER A 924 -43.10 30.42 -3.45
N ALA A 925 -42.23 29.45 -3.72
CA ALA A 925 -41.91 28.38 -2.78
C ALA A 925 -41.03 28.91 -1.63
N VAL A 926 -41.23 28.37 -0.44
CA VAL A 926 -40.50 28.71 0.78
C VAL A 926 -39.04 28.21 0.67
N HIS A 927 -38.04 29.05 0.99
CA HIS A 927 -36.61 28.70 0.94
C HIS A 927 -36.07 28.10 2.26
N CYS A 928 -36.87 28.08 3.32
CA CYS A 928 -36.52 27.43 4.60
C CYS A 928 -37.18 26.05 4.74
N GLN A 929 -36.57 25.13 5.48
CA GLN A 929 -37.29 23.92 5.94
C GLN A 929 -38.11 24.27 7.18
N PHE A 930 -39.38 23.84 7.19
CA PHE A 930 -40.30 24.14 8.29
C PHE A 930 -41.32 23.02 8.49
N VAL A 931 -42.00 23.07 9.64
CA VAL A 931 -43.20 22.26 9.92
C VAL A 931 -44.31 23.16 10.46
N ASN A 932 -45.55 22.84 10.11
CA ASN A 932 -46.71 23.52 10.67
C ASN A 932 -47.01 22.91 12.04
N VAL A 933 -47.33 23.75 13.02
CA VAL A 933 -47.61 23.30 14.39
C VAL A 933 -48.94 23.89 14.86
N GLU A 934 -49.75 23.08 15.52
CA GLU A 934 -50.98 23.53 16.16
C GLU A 934 -50.96 23.25 17.67
N TYR A 935 -51.41 24.24 18.44
CA TYR A 935 -51.58 24.13 19.89
C TYR A 935 -52.76 24.99 20.35
N LYS A 936 -53.75 24.37 21.02
CA LYS A 936 -54.96 25.03 21.55
C LYS A 936 -55.63 25.99 20.55
N SER A 937 -55.87 25.49 19.32
CA SER A 937 -56.49 26.23 18.21
C SER A 937 -55.66 27.39 17.63
N LYS A 938 -54.41 27.57 18.06
CA LYS A 938 -53.45 28.46 17.40
C LYS A 938 -52.62 27.66 16.40
N GLN A 939 -52.34 28.24 15.24
CA GLN A 939 -51.51 27.67 14.19
C GLN A 939 -50.21 28.47 14.10
N GLY A 940 -49.07 27.80 14.08
CA GLY A 940 -47.74 28.42 13.99
C GLY A 940 -46.82 27.64 13.07
N VAL A 941 -45.65 28.19 12.81
CA VAL A 941 -44.62 27.55 11.98
C VAL A 941 -43.35 27.38 12.79
N LEU A 942 -42.80 26.18 12.82
CA LEU A 942 -41.48 25.93 13.39
C LEU A 942 -40.46 25.83 12.26
N VAL A 943 -39.46 26.71 12.28
CA VAL A 943 -38.38 26.75 11.28
C VAL A 943 -37.25 25.81 11.69
N LEU A 944 -36.95 24.84 10.83
CA LEU A 944 -35.93 23.81 11.05
C LEU A 944 -34.56 24.24 10.51
N SER A 945 -34.51 24.92 9.36
CA SER A 945 -33.27 25.50 8.82
C SER A 945 -33.52 26.82 8.06
N ASN A 946 -32.68 27.84 8.31
CA ASN A 946 -32.76 29.19 7.72
C ASN A 946 -31.50 30.02 8.10
N PRO A 947 -30.82 30.76 7.18
CA PRO A 947 -30.98 30.75 5.72
C PRO A 947 -30.72 29.36 5.12
N GLU A 948 -31.07 29.14 3.85
CA GLU A 948 -31.16 27.81 3.21
C GLU A 948 -30.12 26.79 3.71
N SER A 949 -30.58 25.60 4.11
CA SER A 949 -29.75 24.48 4.61
C SER A 949 -28.93 24.73 5.90
N THR A 950 -29.12 25.85 6.60
CA THR A 950 -28.47 26.12 7.90
C THR A 950 -29.38 25.74 9.07
N PRO A 951 -29.08 24.69 9.86
CA PRO A 951 -30.00 24.19 10.91
C PRO A 951 -30.19 25.21 12.04
N CYS A 952 -31.45 25.51 12.37
CA CYS A 952 -31.82 26.40 13.48
C CYS A 952 -31.95 25.67 14.83
N LEU A 953 -32.01 24.34 14.82
CA LEU A 953 -32.18 23.48 15.99
C LEU A 953 -31.13 22.37 15.95
N THR A 954 -30.40 22.16 17.05
CA THR A 954 -29.36 21.12 17.12
C THR A 954 -29.62 20.06 18.20
N ARG A 955 -30.56 20.31 19.13
CA ARG A 955 -30.92 19.38 20.21
C ARG A 955 -32.42 19.34 20.43
N ARG A 956 -32.91 18.19 20.88
CA ARG A 956 -34.33 17.97 21.25
C ARG A 956 -34.82 18.87 22.38
N SER A 957 -33.96 19.26 23.32
CA SER A 957 -34.29 20.23 24.38
C SER A 957 -34.73 21.58 23.81
N ASP A 958 -34.09 21.99 22.71
CA ASP A 958 -34.30 23.30 22.09
C ASP A 958 -35.61 23.31 21.31
N LEU A 959 -36.01 22.17 20.75
CA LEU A 959 -37.29 21.97 20.07
C LEU A 959 -38.47 22.27 21.01
N VAL A 960 -38.51 21.64 22.19
CA VAL A 960 -39.61 21.81 23.15
C VAL A 960 -39.64 23.24 23.68
N SER A 961 -38.47 23.80 24.05
CA SER A 961 -38.38 25.17 24.54
C SER A 961 -38.86 26.19 23.50
N ARG A 962 -38.52 25.98 22.22
CA ARG A 962 -38.93 26.88 21.12
C ARG A 962 -40.42 26.79 20.83
N LEU A 963 -41.03 25.60 20.92
CA LEU A 963 -42.48 25.43 20.81
C LEU A 963 -43.24 26.05 21.99
N GLN A 964 -42.73 25.88 23.21
CA GLN A 964 -43.28 26.53 24.40
C GLN A 964 -43.23 28.05 24.26
N SER A 965 -42.10 28.60 23.84
CA SER A 965 -41.95 30.04 23.59
C SER A 965 -42.83 30.52 22.45
N LEU A 966 -42.95 29.77 21.35
CA LEU A 966 -43.75 30.14 20.18
C LEU A 966 -45.23 30.31 20.54
N PHE A 967 -45.78 29.41 21.35
CA PHE A 967 -47.20 29.45 21.72
C PHE A 967 -47.49 30.07 23.10
N ASN A 968 -46.47 30.59 23.80
CA ASN A 968 -46.53 30.97 25.22
C ASN A 968 -47.15 29.85 26.09
N ALA A 969 -46.73 28.61 25.87
CA ALA A 969 -47.20 27.45 26.63
C ALA A 969 -46.46 27.34 27.98
N PRO A 970 -47.09 26.79 29.04
CA PRO A 970 -46.43 26.51 30.31
C PRO A 970 -45.16 25.65 30.13
N SER A 971 -44.16 25.84 30.99
CA SER A 971 -42.92 25.05 30.96
C SER A 971 -43.13 23.54 31.18
N SER A 972 -44.28 23.14 31.73
CA SER A 972 -44.70 21.76 31.89
C SER A 972 -45.30 21.11 30.61
N THR A 973 -45.51 21.87 29.53
CA THR A 973 -46.04 21.33 28.27
C THR A 973 -45.01 20.47 27.55
N THR A 974 -45.35 19.22 27.29
CA THR A 974 -44.50 18.23 26.62
C THR A 974 -44.74 18.20 25.10
N LEU A 975 -43.81 17.60 24.34
CA LEU A 975 -43.82 17.64 22.86
C LEU A 975 -45.07 17.03 22.23
N ASP A 976 -45.61 15.97 22.82
CA ASP A 976 -46.81 15.25 22.42
C ASP A 976 -48.09 16.10 22.48
N GLN A 977 -48.05 17.23 23.19
CA GLN A 977 -49.18 18.17 23.28
C GLN A 977 -49.23 19.14 22.09
N PHE A 978 -48.20 19.17 21.23
CA PHE A 978 -48.15 19.95 20.00
C PHE A 978 -48.49 19.06 18.81
N ASN A 979 -49.48 19.45 18.00
CA ASN A 979 -49.78 18.75 16.76
C ASN A 979 -48.84 19.25 15.66
N ILE A 980 -47.80 18.49 15.33
CA ILE A 980 -46.79 18.86 14.34
C ILE A 980 -47.12 18.15 13.02
N VAL A 981 -47.35 18.94 11.98
CA VAL A 981 -47.66 18.48 10.62
C VAL A 981 -46.40 18.67 9.77
N GLY A 982 -45.67 17.57 9.54
CA GLY A 982 -44.41 17.50 8.80
C GLY A 982 -43.41 16.54 9.44
N ASP A 983 -42.31 16.25 8.75
CA ASP A 983 -41.27 15.33 9.24
C ASP A 983 -40.25 16.07 10.14
N ILE A 984 -40.12 15.63 11.38
CA ILE A 984 -39.11 16.09 12.35
C ILE A 984 -38.19 14.96 12.83
N SER A 985 -38.20 13.80 12.15
CA SER A 985 -37.45 12.60 12.52
C SER A 985 -35.94 12.83 12.64
N ALA A 986 -35.38 13.70 11.81
CA ALA A 986 -33.96 14.07 11.88
C ALA A 986 -33.55 14.85 13.15
N LEU A 987 -34.53 15.35 13.93
CA LEU A 987 -34.31 16.13 15.17
C LEU A 987 -34.71 15.36 16.44
N LEU A 988 -35.40 14.22 16.30
CA LEU A 988 -35.92 13.37 17.38
C LEU A 988 -34.99 12.22 17.71
#